data_AF-A0A258ITX3-F1
#
_entry.id   AF-A0A258ITX3-F1
#
_cell.length_a   1.000
_cell.length_b   1.000
_cell.length_c   1.000
_cell.angle_alpha   90.00
_cell.angle_beta   90.00
_cell.angle_gamma   90.00
#
_symmetry.space_group_name_H-M   'P 1'
#
loop_
_entity.id
_entity.type
_entity.pdbx_description
1 polymer ?
#
loop_
_entity_poly.entity_id
_entity_poly.type
_entity_poly.pdbx_seq_one_letter_code
_entity_poly.pdbx_strand_id
1 'polypeptide(L)'
;MPADEPKRPDPEALLAAANKAGRGRLKVFLGMAPGVGKTYEMLRAARRRKAEGKDVVVGLVETHGRRETESLLRDMEVMPRRPIDHRGHVMMEFDLDAALARKPALLLVDEYAHANAPGSRHPKRWQDVEELLAAGIDVWTTLNVQHLESLVDVVQRITGVRQRETVPDSALSRADAIEVIDITPDELRERMAAGKVYVPETARLASENFFKVENLTALRELALRRAAQTVDDQLVAAMREKGVEGPWAAGERILVLIGGDAMSAGLVRTGRRLSDMMMDAPWTVTHVDRPDHAPPGPVAGARVRDALKLAEQLGGSTVVLTGSDIVATVMAYARRNNVTQIVIGKSADSRWREMLGQSLAAALLREARGAAIHVVTEAAHEAAPEPPKPRARPPWRAYFTGAAFVGVATLCAWGLDVAFDSVDLGMIFLAAVLAAGVRHGLRPALAAATVAFLVYNYLFLEPRYSFQIGSPTDVLTLIVFWAVALAAGGLAGRVRDQGQDAQRRASAVSALLAASRIFSAAADRGATARAIADQAAAAAGAKAMVLLPRDGELEPAAGAPTLEPLDAAPMAAARWAWEKGEPAGFGTGTLPQTRWTFWPLDGVRSRAGVAGVEAGVMVAGSDTERLVLALLEQGAVALERAELATEAVETETLRRADRFRSALLNSISHDLRTPLSTVLGASSTLIDYGKTLTPAVRADLTLSIREEAERLNRYVGNLLDMTRLEGGALRLRTDWTDVRDVLGAAADRVARRLGGRALTRDYPAELSLVRVDGSLLEQAIVNILENAIAYSPAEARIEMAAYEDRANVVISIEDEGRGIATAELERVFEKFRRMEEPSDRNQGAGLGLSIAKGFIDAMGGRIAAASPIHDGKGTRILISLPKAVATPHHLL
;
A
#
# COMPACT_ATOMS: atom_id res chain seq x y z
N MET A 1 12.99 48.53 -21.55
CA MET A 1 12.07 47.87 -20.60
C MET A 1 10.80 47.54 -21.37
N PRO A 2 10.43 46.27 -21.55
CA PRO A 2 9.09 45.95 -22.02
C PRO A 2 8.11 46.06 -20.84
N ALA A 3 6.89 46.50 -21.16
CA ALA A 3 5.80 46.82 -20.25
C ALA A 3 5.33 45.59 -19.45
N ASP A 4 4.81 45.84 -18.23
CA ASP A 4 4.08 44.88 -17.39
C ASP A 4 2.92 44.26 -18.19
N GLU A 5 3.15 43.10 -18.81
CA GLU A 5 2.06 42.19 -19.17
C GLU A 5 1.44 41.66 -17.88
N PRO A 6 0.11 41.77 -17.68
CA PRO A 6 -0.54 41.18 -16.52
C PRO A 6 -0.26 39.67 -16.52
N LYS A 7 0.42 39.19 -15.48
CA LYS A 7 0.81 37.79 -15.33
C LYS A 7 -0.40 36.88 -15.50
N ARG A 8 -0.26 35.90 -16.40
CA ARG A 8 -1.30 34.93 -16.72
C ARG A 8 -1.65 34.13 -15.45
N PRO A 9 -2.94 34.04 -15.06
CA PRO A 9 -3.36 33.25 -13.91
C PRO A 9 -2.99 31.78 -14.09
N ASP A 10 -2.75 31.09 -12.97
CA ASP A 10 -2.38 29.68 -12.94
C ASP A 10 -3.48 28.81 -13.62
N PRO A 11 -3.15 28.06 -14.70
CA PRO A 11 -4.11 27.21 -15.39
C PRO A 11 -4.80 26.19 -14.48
N GLU A 12 -4.11 25.67 -13.47
CA GLU A 12 -4.68 24.73 -12.51
C GLU A 12 -5.70 25.43 -11.59
N ALA A 13 -5.41 26.67 -11.18
CA ALA A 13 -6.34 27.47 -10.38
C ALA A 13 -7.59 27.85 -11.17
N LEU A 14 -7.44 28.19 -12.46
CA LEU A 14 -8.58 28.48 -13.35
C LEU A 14 -9.44 27.23 -13.63
N LEU A 15 -8.81 26.07 -13.80
CA LEU A 15 -9.51 24.80 -13.97
C LEU A 15 -10.27 24.42 -12.68
N ALA A 16 -9.66 24.61 -11.51
CA ALA A 16 -10.31 24.41 -10.23
C ALA A 16 -11.51 25.37 -10.03
N ALA A 17 -11.37 26.64 -10.40
CA ALA A 17 -12.45 27.62 -10.37
C ALA A 17 -13.59 27.27 -11.35
N ALA A 18 -13.26 26.82 -12.57
CA ALA A 18 -14.24 26.36 -13.55
C ALA A 18 -15.02 25.13 -13.06
N ASN A 19 -14.34 24.17 -12.44
CA ASN A 19 -14.97 23.00 -11.82
C ASN A 19 -15.88 23.38 -10.63
N LYS A 20 -15.64 24.55 -10.01
CA LYS A 20 -16.44 25.08 -8.90
C LYS A 20 -17.72 25.78 -9.37
N ALA A 21 -17.76 26.30 -10.60
CA ALA A 21 -18.89 27.09 -11.12
C ALA A 21 -20.20 26.30 -11.29
N GLY A 22 -20.14 24.97 -11.45
CA GLY A 22 -21.30 24.09 -11.55
C GLY A 22 -21.63 23.28 -10.28
N ARG A 23 -20.83 23.44 -9.22
CA ARG A 23 -20.96 22.69 -7.96
C ARG A 23 -21.72 23.52 -6.92
N GLY A 24 -22.58 22.87 -6.14
CA GLY A 24 -23.24 23.47 -4.98
C GLY A 24 -22.23 23.87 -3.89
N ARG A 25 -22.64 24.78 -3.00
CA ARG A 25 -21.80 25.33 -1.93
C ARG A 25 -22.00 24.60 -0.62
N LEU A 26 -20.89 24.28 0.05
CA LEU A 26 -20.89 23.64 1.36
C LEU A 26 -20.65 24.66 2.47
N LYS A 27 -21.57 24.75 3.44
CA LYS A 27 -21.36 25.48 4.70
C LYS A 27 -21.32 24.52 5.87
N VAL A 28 -20.26 24.58 6.66
CA VAL A 28 -20.07 23.74 7.85
C VAL A 28 -20.18 24.58 9.12
N PHE A 29 -21.07 24.18 10.01
CA PHE A 29 -21.15 24.72 11.37
C PHE A 29 -20.24 23.88 12.28
N LEU A 30 -19.05 24.41 12.58
CA LEU A 30 -18.01 23.71 13.34
C LEU A 30 -18.12 24.05 14.82
N GLY A 31 -18.07 23.04 15.70
CA GLY A 31 -18.06 23.24 17.15
C GLY A 31 -17.00 22.43 17.87
N MET A 32 -16.61 22.89 19.06
CA MET A 32 -15.63 22.19 19.90
C MET A 32 -16.14 20.87 20.47
N ALA A 33 -17.44 20.76 20.72
CA ALA A 33 -18.05 19.61 21.39
C ALA A 33 -19.55 19.44 21.04
N PRO A 34 -20.15 18.29 21.35
CA PRO A 34 -21.61 18.14 21.39
C PRO A 34 -22.24 19.15 22.37
N GLY A 35 -23.46 19.60 22.08
CA GLY A 35 -24.19 20.52 22.97
C GLY A 35 -23.93 22.02 22.79
N VAL A 36 -22.91 22.42 22.03
CA VAL A 36 -22.58 23.85 21.80
C VAL A 36 -23.61 24.63 20.97
N GLY A 37 -24.57 23.95 20.35
CA GLY A 37 -25.67 24.60 19.62
C GLY A 37 -25.56 24.62 18.09
N LYS A 38 -24.66 23.84 17.47
CA LYS A 38 -24.48 23.77 16.01
C LYS A 38 -25.79 23.59 15.23
N THR A 39 -26.56 22.55 15.55
CA THR A 39 -27.85 22.26 14.89
C THR A 39 -28.86 23.40 15.08
N TYR A 40 -28.88 24.02 16.27
CA TYR A 40 -29.77 25.14 16.57
C TYR A 40 -29.43 26.36 15.70
N GLU A 41 -28.15 26.74 15.63
CA GLU A 41 -27.72 27.89 14.81
C GLU A 41 -27.86 27.61 13.31
N MET A 42 -27.60 26.38 12.86
CA MET A 42 -27.87 25.97 11.47
C MET A 42 -29.35 26.16 11.11
N LEU A 43 -30.27 25.66 11.93
CA LEU A 43 -31.72 25.82 11.71
C LEU A 43 -32.16 27.28 11.80
N ARG A 44 -31.63 28.04 12.76
CA ARG A 44 -31.93 29.46 12.93
C ARG A 44 -31.49 30.26 11.70
N ALA A 45 -30.30 29.97 11.18
CA ALA A 45 -29.81 30.56 9.93
C ALA A 45 -30.66 30.12 8.72
N ALA A 46 -31.11 28.87 8.69
CA ALA A 46 -31.88 28.33 7.59
C ALA A 46 -33.29 28.96 7.50
N ARG A 47 -33.93 29.20 8.65
CA ARG A 47 -35.19 29.95 8.72
C ARG A 47 -35.05 31.37 8.18
N ARG A 48 -33.93 32.05 8.44
CA ARG A 48 -33.66 33.37 7.84
C ARG A 48 -33.60 33.28 6.32
N ARG A 49 -32.89 32.30 5.75
CA ARG A 49 -32.84 32.07 4.30
C ARG A 49 -34.20 31.72 3.68
N LYS A 50 -35.03 30.96 4.40
CA LYS A 50 -36.40 30.67 3.98
C LYS A 50 -37.29 31.91 4.00
N ALA A 51 -37.16 32.75 5.03
CA ALA A 51 -37.87 34.02 5.12
C ALA A 51 -37.46 35.02 4.01
N GLU A 52 -36.23 34.92 3.52
CA GLU A 52 -35.74 35.63 2.32
C GLU A 52 -36.28 35.06 1.00
N GLY A 53 -37.11 34.01 1.03
CA GLY A 53 -37.75 33.40 -0.14
C GLY A 53 -36.90 32.33 -0.85
N LYS A 54 -35.82 31.82 -0.24
CA LYS A 54 -35.05 30.71 -0.83
C LYS A 54 -35.75 29.36 -0.59
N ASP A 55 -35.61 28.45 -1.56
CA ASP A 55 -36.05 27.05 -1.43
C ASP A 55 -35.14 26.29 -0.46
N VAL A 56 -35.59 26.14 0.78
CA VAL A 56 -34.84 25.49 1.88
C VAL A 56 -35.59 24.24 2.34
N VAL A 57 -34.93 23.09 2.21
CA VAL A 57 -35.45 21.78 2.61
C VAL A 57 -34.58 21.19 3.71
N VAL A 58 -35.23 20.55 4.69
CA VAL A 58 -34.56 19.78 5.74
C VAL A 58 -34.48 18.32 5.27
N GLY A 59 -33.28 17.87 4.90
CA GLY A 59 -33.06 16.48 4.52
C GLY A 59 -32.97 15.58 5.75
N LEU A 60 -32.03 15.90 6.64
CA LEU A 60 -31.85 15.19 7.90
C LEU A 60 -31.46 16.18 9.00
N VAL A 61 -32.22 16.19 10.09
CA VAL A 61 -31.87 16.91 11.31
C VAL A 61 -32.18 16.03 12.52
N GLU A 62 -31.25 16.05 13.46
CA GLU A 62 -31.30 15.26 14.69
C GLU A 62 -31.57 16.19 15.89
N THR A 63 -32.85 16.36 16.25
CA THR A 63 -33.22 17.27 17.35
C THR A 63 -32.87 16.71 18.72
N HIS A 64 -32.73 15.39 18.86
CA HIS A 64 -32.44 14.70 20.11
C HIS A 64 -33.43 15.06 21.24
N GLY A 65 -34.71 15.29 20.91
CA GLY A 65 -35.77 15.63 21.87
C GLY A 65 -35.73 17.07 22.40
N ARG A 66 -34.90 17.95 21.83
CA ARG A 66 -34.76 19.35 22.27
C ARG A 66 -35.92 20.20 21.76
N ARG A 67 -36.89 20.52 22.64
CA ARG A 67 -38.07 21.34 22.34
C ARG A 67 -37.76 22.66 21.63
N GLU A 68 -36.71 23.37 22.05
CA GLU A 68 -36.30 24.63 21.42
C GLU A 68 -35.83 24.42 19.97
N THR A 69 -35.11 23.33 19.69
CA THR A 69 -34.61 22.98 18.34
C THR A 69 -35.75 22.45 17.46
N GLU A 70 -36.64 21.64 18.02
CA GLU A 70 -37.86 21.14 17.33
C GLU A 70 -38.79 22.27 16.92
N SER A 71 -38.90 23.32 17.73
CA SER A 71 -39.70 24.49 17.40
C SER A 71 -39.22 25.20 16.12
N LEU A 72 -37.93 25.09 15.79
CA LEU A 72 -37.36 25.67 14.58
C LEU A 72 -37.66 24.87 13.31
N LEU A 73 -38.05 23.60 13.45
CA LEU A 73 -38.49 22.77 12.32
C LEU A 73 -39.95 23.04 11.92
N ARG A 74 -40.72 23.70 12.78
CA ARG A 74 -42.10 24.10 12.44
C ARG A 74 -42.06 25.03 11.22
N ASP A 75 -42.98 24.79 10.29
CA ASP A 75 -43.10 25.52 9.02
C ASP A 75 -41.89 25.34 8.07
N MET A 76 -41.03 24.33 8.29
CA MET A 76 -40.01 23.89 7.33
C MET A 76 -40.46 22.66 6.55
N GLU A 77 -40.03 22.52 5.29
CA GLU A 77 -40.23 21.30 4.51
C GLU A 77 -39.21 20.27 5.01
N VAL A 78 -39.68 19.14 5.55
CA VAL A 78 -38.83 18.06 6.08
C VAL A 78 -39.05 16.81 5.26
N MET A 79 -37.96 16.24 4.74
CA MET A 79 -37.99 15.02 3.96
C MET A 79 -38.25 13.79 4.83
N PRO A 80 -39.01 12.79 4.33
CA PRO A 80 -39.18 11.53 5.02
C PRO A 80 -37.85 10.76 5.04
N ARG A 81 -37.56 10.08 6.16
CA ARG A 81 -36.43 9.15 6.29
C ARG A 81 -36.76 7.82 5.61
N ARG A 82 -35.78 7.20 4.96
CA ARG A 82 -35.89 5.91 4.27
C ARG A 82 -35.67 4.74 5.25
N PRO A 83 -36.60 3.78 5.36
CA PRO A 83 -36.38 2.58 6.15
C PRO A 83 -35.42 1.62 5.43
N ILE A 84 -34.39 1.16 6.13
CA ILE A 84 -33.42 0.16 5.67
C ILE A 84 -33.44 -1.01 6.67
N ASP A 85 -33.78 -2.21 6.19
CA ASP A 85 -33.74 -3.42 7.02
C ASP A 85 -32.31 -3.97 7.08
N HIS A 86 -31.79 -4.09 8.30
CA HIS A 86 -30.52 -4.73 8.56
C HIS A 86 -30.63 -5.68 9.75
N ARG A 87 -30.40 -6.97 9.52
CA ARG A 87 -30.39 -8.00 10.57
C ARG A 87 -31.69 -8.04 11.41
N GLY A 88 -32.84 -7.75 10.79
CA GLY A 88 -34.15 -7.78 11.46
C GLY A 88 -34.47 -6.50 12.25
N HIS A 89 -33.66 -5.45 12.12
CA HIS A 89 -33.93 -4.12 12.66
C HIS A 89 -34.09 -3.12 11.50
N VAL A 90 -35.19 -2.36 11.52
CA VAL A 90 -35.43 -1.27 10.57
C VAL A 90 -34.75 0.00 11.08
N MET A 91 -33.74 0.47 10.35
CA MET A 91 -33.07 1.75 10.60
C MET A 91 -33.64 2.83 9.68
N MET A 92 -33.90 4.03 10.21
CA MET A 92 -34.44 5.16 9.46
C MET A 92 -33.30 6.10 9.06
N GLU A 93 -32.98 6.12 7.77
CA GLU A 93 -31.80 6.80 7.23
C GLU A 93 -32.16 7.96 6.28
N PHE A 94 -31.23 8.88 6.04
CA PHE A 94 -31.38 9.95 5.05
C PHE A 94 -31.57 9.40 3.62
N ASP A 95 -32.60 9.88 2.92
CA ASP A 95 -32.89 9.48 1.54
C ASP A 95 -32.20 10.40 0.52
N LEU A 96 -30.98 10.02 0.15
CA LEU A 96 -30.18 10.74 -0.84
C LEU A 96 -30.85 10.79 -2.22
N ASP A 97 -31.49 9.71 -2.65
CA ASP A 97 -32.14 9.62 -3.97
C ASP A 97 -33.31 10.61 -4.07
N ALA A 98 -34.13 10.67 -3.01
CA ALA A 98 -35.22 11.64 -2.94
C ALA A 98 -34.70 13.08 -2.93
N ALA A 99 -33.57 13.34 -2.26
CA ALA A 99 -32.98 14.69 -2.19
C ALA A 99 -32.45 15.14 -3.56
N LEU A 100 -31.78 14.23 -4.29
CA LEU A 100 -31.30 14.46 -5.66
C LEU A 100 -32.44 14.64 -6.66
N ALA A 101 -33.59 13.98 -6.45
CA ALA A 101 -34.78 14.16 -7.27
C ALA A 101 -35.49 15.50 -6.98
N ARG A 102 -35.57 15.92 -5.70
CA ARG A 102 -36.21 17.18 -5.27
C ARG A 102 -35.43 18.43 -5.67
N LYS A 103 -34.09 18.33 -5.79
CA LYS A 103 -33.17 19.42 -6.17
C LYS A 103 -33.48 20.78 -5.52
N PRO A 104 -33.51 20.87 -4.17
CA PRO A 104 -33.73 22.15 -3.51
C PRO A 104 -32.54 23.10 -3.72
N ALA A 105 -32.77 24.41 -3.57
CA ALA A 105 -31.68 25.38 -3.63
C ALA A 105 -30.74 25.26 -2.42
N LEU A 106 -31.27 24.91 -1.24
CA LEU A 106 -30.50 24.66 -0.03
C LEU A 106 -31.06 23.43 0.71
N LEU A 107 -30.20 22.46 1.01
CA LEU A 107 -30.51 21.28 1.80
C LEU A 107 -29.77 21.28 3.14
N LEU A 108 -30.48 21.02 4.24
CA LEU A 108 -29.87 20.81 5.55
C LEU A 108 -29.64 19.32 5.80
N VAL A 109 -28.39 18.94 6.07
CA VAL A 109 -27.98 17.56 6.37
C VAL A 109 -27.11 17.58 7.61
N ASP A 110 -27.70 17.28 8.76
CA ASP A 110 -26.99 17.24 10.05
C ASP A 110 -26.11 15.98 10.17
N GLU A 111 -25.20 15.99 11.16
CA GLU A 111 -24.25 14.91 11.45
C GLU A 111 -23.31 14.53 10.29
N TYR A 112 -22.45 15.47 9.87
CA TYR A 112 -21.53 15.27 8.73
C TYR A 112 -20.61 14.04 8.86
N ALA A 113 -20.28 13.66 10.09
CA ALA A 113 -19.39 12.54 10.40
C ALA A 113 -20.07 11.16 10.48
N HIS A 114 -21.39 11.13 10.40
CA HIS A 114 -22.19 9.94 10.64
C HIS A 114 -21.82 8.80 9.68
N ALA A 115 -21.82 7.58 10.22
CA ALA A 115 -21.65 6.35 9.43
C ALA A 115 -23.02 5.84 8.98
N ASN A 116 -23.29 5.86 7.68
CA ASN A 116 -24.60 5.49 7.15
C ASN A 116 -24.92 4.02 7.44
N ALA A 117 -26.21 3.72 7.54
CA ALA A 117 -26.72 2.35 7.68
C ALA A 117 -26.14 1.38 6.61
N PRO A 118 -25.76 0.14 6.98
CA PRO A 118 -25.32 -0.86 6.00
C PRO A 118 -26.43 -1.16 4.98
N GLY A 119 -26.17 -0.92 3.70
CA GLY A 119 -27.15 -0.99 2.61
C GLY A 119 -27.44 0.36 1.94
N SER A 120 -27.00 1.47 2.54
CA SER A 120 -26.99 2.80 1.92
C SER A 120 -25.99 2.90 0.77
N ARG A 121 -26.21 3.83 -0.17
CA ARG A 121 -25.34 4.04 -1.35
C ARG A 121 -23.89 4.29 -0.97
N HIS A 122 -23.66 5.13 0.04
CA HIS A 122 -22.34 5.42 0.57
C HIS A 122 -22.22 5.00 2.02
N PRO A 123 -21.02 4.58 2.48
CA PRO A 123 -20.77 4.24 3.88
C PRO A 123 -20.73 5.45 4.83
N LYS A 124 -20.48 6.67 4.33
CA LYS A 124 -20.32 7.87 5.16
C LYS A 124 -21.15 9.05 4.65
N ARG A 125 -21.73 9.83 5.56
CA ARG A 125 -22.59 10.97 5.22
C ARG A 125 -21.90 12.07 4.42
N TRP A 126 -20.62 12.34 4.69
CA TRP A 126 -19.87 13.33 3.93
C TRP A 126 -19.79 12.98 2.43
N GLN A 127 -19.88 11.70 2.07
CA GLN A 127 -19.91 11.26 0.66
C GLN A 127 -21.27 11.54 0.02
N ASP A 128 -22.38 11.39 0.76
CA ASP A 128 -23.71 11.79 0.29
C ASP A 128 -23.77 13.29 0.03
N VAL A 129 -23.19 14.09 0.93
CA VAL A 129 -23.06 15.54 0.77
C VAL A 129 -22.21 15.88 -0.45
N GLU A 130 -21.14 15.14 -0.73
CA GLU A 130 -20.36 15.35 -1.95
C GLU A 130 -21.15 15.09 -3.24
N GLU A 131 -22.00 14.05 -3.27
CA GLU A 131 -22.89 13.79 -4.41
C GLU A 131 -23.92 14.91 -4.58
N LEU A 132 -24.51 15.40 -3.48
CA LEU A 132 -25.45 16.53 -3.50
C LEU A 132 -24.80 17.82 -4.05
N LEU A 133 -23.59 18.13 -3.60
CA LEU A 133 -22.83 19.28 -4.08
C LEU A 133 -22.48 19.12 -5.57
N ALA A 134 -22.11 17.92 -6.02
CA ALA A 134 -21.85 17.64 -7.43
C ALA A 134 -23.11 17.80 -8.31
N ALA A 135 -24.29 17.57 -7.75
CA ALA A 135 -25.57 17.81 -8.41
C ALA A 135 -26.01 19.29 -8.42
N GLY A 136 -25.20 20.20 -7.85
CA GLY A 136 -25.47 21.64 -7.81
C GLY A 136 -26.35 22.11 -6.64
N ILE A 137 -26.56 21.27 -5.61
CA ILE A 137 -27.38 21.60 -4.44
C ILE A 137 -26.48 22.20 -3.34
N ASP A 138 -26.83 23.38 -2.81
CA ASP A 138 -26.11 23.91 -1.63
C ASP A 138 -26.44 23.07 -0.40
N VAL A 139 -25.44 22.74 0.41
CA VAL A 139 -25.62 21.91 1.62
C VAL A 139 -25.09 22.63 2.84
N TRP A 140 -25.90 22.67 3.90
CA TRP A 140 -25.48 23.09 5.24
C TRP A 140 -25.45 21.88 6.18
N THR A 141 -24.35 21.73 6.92
CA THR A 141 -24.11 20.59 7.79
C THR A 141 -23.42 20.99 9.10
N THR A 142 -23.43 20.10 10.09
CA THR A 142 -22.74 20.33 11.36
C THR A 142 -21.62 19.32 11.60
N LEU A 143 -20.54 19.79 12.24
CA LEU A 143 -19.35 18.98 12.52
C LEU A 143 -18.77 19.36 13.88
N ASN A 144 -18.31 18.37 14.64
CA ASN A 144 -17.44 18.62 15.80
C ASN A 144 -15.98 18.39 15.43
N VAL A 145 -15.07 19.15 16.04
CA VAL A 145 -13.62 19.00 15.84
C VAL A 145 -13.13 17.58 16.15
N GLN A 146 -13.76 16.88 17.09
CA GLN A 146 -13.42 15.50 17.46
C GLN A 146 -13.62 14.46 16.34
N HIS A 147 -14.43 14.77 15.33
CA HIS A 147 -14.68 13.87 14.22
C HIS A 147 -13.67 14.03 13.09
N LEU A 148 -12.72 14.97 13.18
CA LEU A 148 -11.66 15.10 12.18
C LEU A 148 -10.65 13.98 12.36
N GLU A 149 -10.36 13.28 11.27
CA GLU A 149 -9.51 12.09 11.26
C GLU A 149 -8.12 12.36 11.83
N SER A 150 -7.49 13.49 11.47
CA SER A 150 -6.17 13.89 11.99
C SER A 150 -6.13 14.14 13.50
N LEU A 151 -7.29 14.38 14.13
CA LEU A 151 -7.39 14.76 15.54
C LEU A 151 -7.89 13.63 16.44
N VAL A 152 -8.24 12.46 15.90
CA VAL A 152 -8.82 11.34 16.67
C VAL A 152 -7.92 10.93 17.84
N ASP A 153 -6.63 10.72 17.60
CA ASP A 153 -5.68 10.28 18.63
C ASP A 153 -5.36 11.39 19.65
N VAL A 154 -5.36 12.65 19.20
CA VAL A 154 -5.17 13.80 20.08
C VAL A 154 -6.36 13.93 21.03
N VAL A 155 -7.58 13.85 20.48
CA VAL A 155 -8.82 13.97 21.26
C VAL A 155 -9.02 12.77 22.18
N GLN A 156 -8.64 11.55 21.76
CA GLN A 156 -8.68 10.38 22.64
C GLN A 156 -7.72 10.54 23.84
N ARG A 157 -6.53 11.11 23.65
CA ARG A 157 -5.59 11.39 24.75
C ARG A 157 -6.12 12.45 25.73
N ILE A 158 -6.82 13.46 25.23
CA ILE A 158 -7.41 14.52 26.05
C ILE A 158 -8.64 13.99 26.81
N THR A 159 -9.59 13.39 26.09
CA THR A 159 -10.92 13.09 26.61
C THR A 159 -11.06 11.68 27.18
N GLY A 160 -10.14 10.77 26.84
CA GLY A 160 -10.21 9.34 27.16
C GLY A 160 -11.24 8.55 26.34
N VAL A 161 -11.99 9.21 25.45
CA VAL A 161 -13.06 8.59 24.67
C VAL A 161 -12.57 8.33 23.24
N ARG A 162 -12.71 7.09 22.77
CA ARG A 162 -12.37 6.72 21.39
C ARG A 162 -13.50 7.09 20.44
N GLN A 163 -13.22 7.99 19.50
CA GLN A 163 -14.16 8.38 18.46
C GLN A 163 -14.21 7.32 17.35
N ARG A 164 -15.42 6.85 17.00
CA ARG A 164 -15.64 5.83 15.95
C ARG A 164 -16.08 6.43 14.61
N GLU A 165 -16.71 7.59 14.66
CA GLU A 165 -17.20 8.33 13.51
C GLU A 165 -16.24 9.46 13.16
N THR A 166 -15.68 9.40 11.95
CA THR A 166 -14.64 10.30 11.46
C THR A 166 -14.95 10.83 10.05
N VAL A 167 -14.37 11.99 9.76
CA VAL A 167 -14.38 12.67 8.47
C VAL A 167 -12.94 13.04 8.11
N PRO A 168 -12.51 12.79 6.86
CA PRO A 168 -11.21 13.23 6.38
C PRO A 168 -11.08 14.76 6.45
N ASP A 169 -9.91 15.25 6.86
CA ASP A 169 -9.60 16.67 6.94
C ASP A 169 -9.86 17.45 5.63
N SER A 170 -9.65 16.78 4.49
CA SER A 170 -9.91 17.32 3.16
C SER A 170 -11.37 17.64 2.89
N ALA A 171 -12.31 16.98 3.58
CA ALA A 171 -13.73 17.27 3.45
C ALA A 171 -14.12 18.59 4.14
N LEU A 172 -13.41 18.97 5.22
CA LEU A 172 -13.56 20.29 5.85
C LEU A 172 -12.85 21.38 5.05
N SER A 173 -11.63 21.11 4.55
CA SER A 173 -10.88 22.08 3.72
C SER A 173 -11.60 22.43 2.40
N ARG A 174 -12.48 21.55 1.92
CA ARG A 174 -13.33 21.78 0.73
C ARG A 174 -14.60 22.59 1.02
N ALA A 175 -14.90 22.91 2.28
CA ALA A 175 -16.05 23.75 2.60
C ALA A 175 -15.87 25.16 2.03
N ASP A 176 -16.95 25.77 1.55
CA ASP A 176 -16.95 27.15 1.05
C ASP A 176 -17.06 28.19 2.17
N ALA A 177 -17.69 27.79 3.27
CA ALA A 177 -17.83 28.61 4.46
C ALA A 177 -17.80 27.75 5.71
N ILE A 178 -17.07 28.21 6.72
CA ILE A 178 -17.06 27.61 8.05
C ILE A 178 -17.58 28.66 9.03
N GLU A 179 -18.58 28.28 9.81
CA GLU A 179 -19.08 29.10 10.92
C GLU A 179 -18.72 28.39 12.21
N VAL A 180 -17.82 29.01 12.99
CA VAL A 180 -17.40 28.46 14.28
C VAL A 180 -18.46 28.82 15.33
N ILE A 181 -19.08 27.80 15.91
CA ILE A 181 -20.01 27.93 17.02
C ILE A 181 -19.21 27.74 18.31
N ASP A 182 -18.73 28.87 18.83
CA ASP A 182 -17.91 28.96 20.03
C ASP A 182 -18.76 29.40 21.23
N ILE A 183 -18.67 28.64 22.31
CA ILE A 183 -19.19 28.99 23.64
C ILE A 183 -18.12 28.66 24.66
N THR A 184 -18.14 29.31 25.82
CA THR A 184 -17.14 29.00 26.83
C THR A 184 -17.39 27.60 27.45
N PRO A 185 -16.34 26.91 27.96
CA PRO A 185 -16.52 25.66 28.68
C PRO A 185 -17.54 25.74 29.82
N ASP A 186 -17.58 26.86 30.54
CA ASP A 186 -18.51 27.09 31.65
C ASP A 186 -19.95 27.23 31.13
N GLU A 187 -20.19 28.01 30.07
CA GLU A 187 -21.51 28.11 29.43
C GLU A 187 -22.01 26.77 28.91
N LEU A 188 -21.14 25.92 28.35
CA LEU A 188 -21.52 24.57 27.91
C LEU A 188 -21.97 23.72 29.11
N ARG A 189 -21.25 23.78 30.23
CA ARG A 189 -21.61 23.07 31.46
C ARG A 189 -22.91 23.59 32.08
N GLU A 190 -23.14 24.90 32.08
CA GLU A 190 -24.41 25.49 32.52
C GLU A 190 -25.57 25.02 31.64
N ARG A 191 -25.37 24.96 30.31
CA ARG A 191 -26.38 24.40 29.38
C ARG A 191 -26.64 22.93 29.66
N MET A 192 -25.62 22.14 30.02
CA MET A 192 -25.82 20.75 30.44
C MET A 192 -26.61 20.65 31.76
N ALA A 193 -26.25 21.47 32.76
CA ALA A 193 -26.93 21.50 34.06
C ALA A 193 -28.40 21.93 33.93
N ALA A 194 -28.70 22.82 32.99
CA ALA A 194 -30.06 23.25 32.65
C ALA A 194 -30.85 22.23 31.80
N GLY A 195 -30.29 21.04 31.52
CA GLY A 195 -30.94 20.00 30.73
C GLY A 195 -31.05 20.30 29.23
N LYS A 196 -30.28 21.27 28.72
CA LYS A 196 -30.29 21.68 27.30
C LYS A 196 -29.37 20.83 26.41
N VAL A 197 -28.63 19.89 27.01
CA VAL A 197 -27.73 18.94 26.36
C VAL A 197 -28.06 17.54 26.88
N TYR A 198 -28.40 16.62 25.98
CA TYR A 198 -28.74 15.25 26.36
C TYR A 198 -27.49 14.36 26.42
N VAL A 199 -27.43 13.50 27.43
CA VAL A 199 -26.51 12.36 27.49
C VAL A 199 -27.36 11.13 27.84
N PRO A 200 -27.33 10.03 27.05
CA PRO A 200 -28.01 8.80 27.40
C PRO A 200 -27.61 8.31 28.80
N GLU A 201 -28.52 7.73 29.60
CA GLU A 201 -28.22 7.24 30.96
C GLU A 201 -27.03 6.26 30.99
N THR A 202 -26.85 5.47 29.92
CA THR A 202 -25.74 4.53 29.73
C THR A 202 -24.38 5.19 29.45
N ALA A 203 -24.34 6.47 29.07
CA ALA A 203 -23.12 7.20 28.71
C ALA A 203 -22.63 8.17 29.81
N ARG A 204 -23.36 8.31 30.92
CA ARG A 204 -23.14 9.37 31.93
C ARG A 204 -21.72 9.37 32.52
N LEU A 205 -21.17 8.19 32.84
CA LEU A 205 -19.82 8.02 33.40
C LEU A 205 -18.68 8.39 32.41
N ALA A 206 -18.84 8.10 31.12
CA ALA A 206 -17.87 8.49 30.10
C ALA A 206 -17.97 9.98 29.75
N SER A 207 -19.19 10.53 29.81
CA SER A 207 -19.44 11.95 29.59
C SER A 207 -18.91 12.84 30.71
N GLU A 208 -18.93 12.40 31.98
CA GLU A 208 -18.34 13.16 33.10
C GLU A 208 -16.85 13.47 32.90
N ASN A 209 -16.08 12.54 32.30
CA ASN A 209 -14.69 12.79 31.94
C ASN A 209 -14.54 13.65 30.68
N PHE A 210 -15.43 13.50 29.70
CA PHE A 210 -15.38 14.28 28.46
C PHE A 210 -15.64 15.78 28.70
N PHE A 211 -16.61 16.13 29.55
CA PHE A 211 -17.04 17.52 29.81
C PHE A 211 -16.30 18.22 30.97
N LYS A 212 -15.06 17.80 31.24
CA LYS A 212 -14.15 18.52 32.14
C LYS A 212 -13.70 19.84 31.51
N VAL A 213 -13.48 20.87 32.32
CA VAL A 213 -13.14 22.22 31.83
C VAL A 213 -11.82 22.20 31.05
N GLU A 214 -10.85 21.44 31.52
CA GLU A 214 -9.54 21.25 30.88
C GLU A 214 -9.68 20.63 29.48
N ASN A 215 -10.52 19.60 29.38
CA ASN A 215 -10.78 18.89 28.12
C ASN A 215 -11.52 19.78 27.12
N LEU A 216 -12.55 20.50 27.58
CA LEU A 216 -13.30 21.43 26.75
C LEU A 216 -12.44 22.62 26.29
N THR A 217 -11.53 23.10 27.14
CA THR A 217 -10.59 24.17 26.77
C THR A 217 -9.65 23.72 25.67
N ALA A 218 -9.09 22.51 25.78
CA ALA A 218 -8.24 21.93 24.73
C ALA A 218 -9.00 21.69 23.41
N LEU A 219 -10.24 21.19 23.49
CA LEU A 219 -11.09 21.02 22.30
C LEU A 219 -11.46 22.37 21.65
N ARG A 220 -11.66 23.42 22.45
CA ARG A 220 -11.90 24.79 21.96
C ARG A 220 -10.70 25.32 21.18
N GLU A 221 -9.50 25.16 21.74
CA GLU A 221 -8.25 25.55 21.07
C GLU A 221 -8.08 24.82 19.74
N LEU A 222 -8.27 23.49 19.73
CA LEU A 222 -8.20 22.69 18.50
C LEU A 222 -9.21 23.14 17.45
N ALA A 223 -10.45 23.44 17.85
CA ALA A 223 -11.50 23.91 16.94
C ALA A 223 -11.15 25.27 16.32
N LEU A 224 -10.69 26.23 17.13
CA LEU A 224 -10.29 27.56 16.66
C LEU A 224 -9.06 27.50 15.74
N ARG A 225 -8.04 26.72 16.12
CA ARG A 225 -6.84 26.53 15.30
C ARG A 225 -7.17 25.91 13.94
N ARG A 226 -8.04 24.88 13.93
CA ARG A 226 -8.44 24.22 12.68
C ARG A 226 -9.27 25.15 11.79
N ALA A 227 -10.16 25.95 12.38
CA ALA A 227 -10.92 26.95 11.65
C ALA A 227 -9.98 28.00 11.01
N ALA A 228 -9.02 28.52 11.77
CA ALA A 228 -8.03 29.48 11.27
C ALA A 228 -7.23 28.91 10.08
N GLN A 229 -6.69 27.69 10.23
CA GLN A 229 -5.96 27.03 9.15
C GLN A 229 -6.80 26.88 7.87
N THR A 230 -8.09 26.55 8.01
CA THR A 230 -8.96 26.37 6.85
C THR A 230 -9.28 27.71 6.18
N VAL A 231 -9.43 28.80 6.96
CA VAL A 231 -9.60 30.15 6.42
C VAL A 231 -8.35 30.61 5.68
N ASP A 232 -7.16 30.29 6.19
CA ASP A 232 -5.90 30.59 5.51
C ASP A 232 -5.78 29.84 4.17
N ASP A 233 -6.11 28.54 4.15
CA ASP A 233 -6.11 27.74 2.91
C ASP A 233 -7.07 28.34 1.85
N GLN A 234 -8.25 28.81 2.28
CA GLN A 234 -9.23 29.47 1.41
C GLN A 234 -8.72 30.83 0.89
N LEU A 235 -8.06 31.62 1.74
CA LEU A 235 -7.47 32.90 1.34
C LEU A 235 -6.41 32.68 0.25
N VAL A 236 -5.52 31.70 0.45
CA VAL A 236 -4.49 31.35 -0.54
C VAL A 236 -5.10 30.91 -1.87
N ALA A 237 -6.15 30.08 -1.84
CA ALA A 237 -6.83 29.63 -3.06
C ALA A 237 -7.51 30.80 -3.80
N ALA A 238 -8.24 31.66 -3.09
CA ALA A 238 -8.92 32.82 -3.67
C ALA A 238 -7.95 33.85 -4.27
N MET A 239 -6.77 34.00 -3.66
CA MET A 239 -5.75 34.91 -4.17
C MET A 239 -5.04 34.36 -5.42
N ARG A 240 -4.81 33.05 -5.50
CA ARG A 240 -4.30 32.38 -6.72
C ARG A 240 -5.27 32.52 -7.89
N GLU A 241 -6.56 32.39 -7.65
CA GLU A 241 -7.61 32.58 -8.68
C GLU A 241 -7.58 33.99 -9.27
N LYS A 242 -7.30 35.01 -8.45
CA LYS A 242 -7.20 36.42 -8.88
C LYS A 242 -5.86 36.81 -9.50
N GLY A 243 -4.92 35.88 -9.63
CA GLY A 243 -3.62 36.12 -10.26
C GLY A 243 -2.74 37.15 -9.53
N VAL A 244 -3.00 37.40 -8.24
CA VAL A 244 -2.20 38.34 -7.46
C VAL A 244 -0.99 37.60 -6.89
N GLU A 245 0.21 38.06 -7.21
CA GLU A 245 1.47 37.47 -6.72
C GLU A 245 2.10 38.36 -5.65
N GLY A 246 2.31 37.81 -4.45
CA GLY A 246 3.07 38.44 -3.36
C GLY A 246 2.76 37.78 -2.02
N PRO A 247 3.68 37.83 -1.04
CA PRO A 247 3.43 37.22 0.27
C PRO A 247 2.27 37.92 0.98
N TRP A 248 1.28 37.14 1.38
CA TRP A 248 0.13 37.57 2.15
C TRP A 248 0.49 37.49 3.63
N ALA A 249 0.39 38.60 4.37
CA ALA A 249 0.70 38.67 5.80
C ALA A 249 -0.36 37.99 6.68
N ALA A 250 -0.84 36.80 6.30
CA ALA A 250 -1.74 35.97 7.11
C ALA A 250 -0.94 35.08 8.10
N GLY A 251 0.32 34.78 7.80
CA GLY A 251 1.24 34.05 8.70
C GLY A 251 2.69 34.16 8.27
N GLU A 252 3.61 34.07 9.24
CA GLU A 252 5.06 34.11 8.99
C GLU A 252 5.55 32.77 8.40
N ARG A 253 6.45 32.83 7.40
CA ARG A 253 7.07 31.66 6.76
C ARG A 253 8.55 31.91 6.56
N ILE A 254 9.38 31.03 7.13
CA ILE A 254 10.82 31.23 7.22
C ILE A 254 11.54 30.30 6.25
N LEU A 255 12.48 30.83 5.47
CA LEU A 255 13.37 30.07 4.59
C LEU A 255 14.81 30.24 5.04
N VAL A 256 15.48 29.17 5.41
CA VAL A 256 16.89 29.18 5.83
C VAL A 256 17.74 28.62 4.69
N LEU A 257 18.65 29.43 4.16
CA LEU A 257 19.59 28.99 3.12
C LEU A 257 20.87 28.47 3.76
N ILE A 258 21.23 27.23 3.44
CA ILE A 258 22.45 26.57 3.94
C ILE A 258 23.40 26.19 2.80
N GLY A 259 24.70 26.19 3.12
CA GLY A 259 25.79 25.87 2.20
C GLY A 259 26.65 24.71 2.71
N GLY A 260 27.78 24.45 2.03
CA GLY A 260 28.78 23.48 2.51
C GLY A 260 29.70 24.03 3.62
N ASP A 261 29.33 25.14 4.25
CA ASP A 261 30.15 25.89 5.19
C ASP A 261 29.93 25.47 6.65
N ALA A 262 30.82 25.91 7.54
CA ALA A 262 30.73 25.61 8.97
C ALA A 262 29.53 26.30 9.66
N MET A 263 28.91 27.29 9.02
CA MET A 263 27.79 28.06 9.59
C MET A 263 26.45 27.34 9.46
N SER A 264 26.35 26.31 8.62
CA SER A 264 25.08 25.68 8.26
C SER A 264 24.28 25.15 9.45
N ALA A 265 24.92 24.52 10.43
CA ALA A 265 24.22 24.11 11.66
C ALA A 265 23.76 25.31 12.52
N GLY A 266 24.53 26.40 12.56
CA GLY A 266 24.16 27.63 13.27
C GLY A 266 22.98 28.35 12.62
N LEU A 267 22.89 28.32 11.29
CA LEU A 267 21.76 28.85 10.52
C LEU A 267 20.48 28.08 10.81
N VAL A 268 20.54 26.75 10.85
CA VAL A 268 19.38 25.90 11.19
C VAL A 268 18.86 26.23 12.59
N ARG A 269 19.76 26.31 13.59
CA ARG A 269 19.37 26.71 14.96
C ARG A 269 18.77 28.12 15.00
N THR A 270 19.30 29.04 14.21
CA THR A 270 18.75 30.41 14.11
C THR A 270 17.37 30.41 13.46
N GLY A 271 17.15 29.59 12.43
CA GLY A 271 15.84 29.35 11.84
C GLY A 271 14.82 28.84 12.85
N ARG A 272 15.19 27.85 13.67
CA ARG A 272 14.31 27.35 14.74
C ARG A 272 13.97 28.43 15.77
N ARG A 273 14.97 29.22 16.22
CA ARG A 273 14.73 30.34 17.15
C ARG A 273 13.77 31.39 16.56
N LEU A 274 13.90 31.70 15.28
CA LEU A 274 12.99 32.62 14.60
C LEU A 274 11.57 32.04 14.50
N SER A 275 11.44 30.74 14.23
CA SER A 275 10.16 30.04 14.24
C SER A 275 9.48 30.13 15.61
N ASP A 276 10.21 29.85 16.70
CA ASP A 276 9.72 30.00 18.08
C ASP A 276 9.23 31.42 18.39
N MET A 277 10.03 32.43 18.00
CA MET A 277 9.68 33.85 18.21
C MET A 277 8.44 34.30 17.42
N MET A 278 8.15 33.63 16.30
CA MET A 278 7.07 33.98 15.37
C MET A 278 5.87 33.02 15.48
N MET A 279 5.52 32.60 16.71
CA MET A 279 4.38 31.73 17.01
C MET A 279 4.41 30.38 16.26
N ASP A 280 5.57 29.70 16.32
CA ASP A 280 5.83 28.44 15.60
C ASP A 280 5.57 28.53 14.09
N ALA A 281 6.03 29.64 13.50
CA ALA A 281 6.00 29.86 12.06
C ALA A 281 6.61 28.67 11.30
N PRO A 282 5.94 28.16 10.24
CA PRO A 282 6.51 27.12 9.38
C PRO A 282 7.85 27.57 8.81
N TRP A 283 8.87 26.74 8.98
CA TRP A 283 10.21 27.03 8.51
C TRP A 283 10.75 25.91 7.62
N THR A 284 11.50 26.32 6.59
CA THR A 284 12.09 25.42 5.60
C THR A 284 13.58 25.70 5.51
N VAL A 285 14.40 24.64 5.55
CA VAL A 285 15.83 24.70 5.30
C VAL A 285 16.10 24.26 3.87
N THR A 286 16.90 25.03 3.16
CA THR A 286 17.15 24.85 1.73
C THR A 286 18.62 24.87 1.37
N HIS A 287 19.00 23.91 0.52
CA HIS A 287 20.27 23.92 -0.20
C HIS A 287 20.02 24.04 -1.71
N VAL A 288 20.82 24.83 -2.42
CA VAL A 288 20.74 24.94 -3.89
C VAL A 288 21.88 24.14 -4.53
N ASP A 289 21.54 23.03 -5.16
CA ASP A 289 22.43 22.23 -5.97
C ASP A 289 22.62 22.87 -7.35
N ARG A 290 23.89 23.02 -7.76
CA ARG A 290 24.28 23.68 -9.01
C ARG A 290 24.81 22.62 -9.98
N PRO A 291 24.04 22.22 -11.01
CA PRO A 291 24.47 21.19 -11.94
C PRO A 291 25.70 21.61 -12.78
N ASP A 292 25.92 22.92 -12.94
CA ASP A 292 27.04 23.48 -13.71
C ASP A 292 28.36 23.55 -12.92
N HIS A 293 28.36 23.15 -11.64
CA HIS A 293 29.55 23.20 -10.77
C HIS A 293 29.93 21.80 -10.30
N ALA A 294 31.23 21.59 -10.07
CA ALA A 294 31.70 20.36 -9.48
C ALA A 294 31.00 20.13 -8.13
N PRO A 295 30.52 18.89 -7.85
CA PRO A 295 29.80 18.61 -6.62
C PRO A 295 30.64 18.99 -5.40
N PRO A 296 30.00 19.43 -4.30
CA PRO A 296 30.70 19.80 -3.09
C PRO A 296 31.62 18.65 -2.63
N GLY A 297 32.82 18.99 -2.15
CA GLY A 297 33.74 17.99 -1.62
C GLY A 297 33.10 17.20 -0.47
N PRO A 298 33.61 16.00 -0.13
CA PRO A 298 32.97 15.08 0.79
C PRO A 298 32.63 15.70 2.16
N VAL A 299 33.50 16.59 2.68
CA VAL A 299 33.29 17.33 3.93
C VAL A 299 32.15 18.36 3.82
N ALA A 300 32.11 19.11 2.72
CA ALA A 300 31.07 20.11 2.47
C ALA A 300 29.71 19.45 2.25
N GLY A 301 29.66 18.32 1.53
CA GLY A 301 28.44 17.53 1.36
C GLY A 301 27.93 16.91 2.66
N ALA A 302 28.84 16.43 3.52
CA ALA A 302 28.48 15.93 4.85
C ALA A 302 27.84 17.02 5.72
N ARG A 303 28.43 18.23 5.76
CA ARG A 303 27.86 19.37 6.52
C ARG A 303 26.46 19.77 6.06
N VAL A 304 26.20 19.77 4.76
CA VAL A 304 24.84 20.02 4.23
C VAL A 304 23.87 18.95 4.72
N ARG A 305 24.24 17.66 4.60
CA ARG A 305 23.39 16.56 5.09
C ARG A 305 23.12 16.64 6.58
N ASP A 306 24.15 16.91 7.40
CA ASP A 306 24.02 17.06 8.84
C ASP A 306 23.10 18.24 9.21
N ALA A 307 23.20 19.36 8.47
CA ALA A 307 22.34 20.51 8.68
C ALA A 307 20.88 20.24 8.27
N LEU A 308 20.64 19.52 7.17
CA LEU A 308 19.29 19.08 6.79
C LEU A 308 18.70 18.11 7.82
N LYS A 309 19.48 17.11 8.29
CA LYS A 309 19.06 16.20 9.35
C LYS A 309 18.75 16.94 10.65
N LEU A 310 19.57 17.92 11.03
CA LEU A 310 19.32 18.78 12.18
C LEU A 310 18.02 19.58 12.03
N ALA A 311 17.70 20.04 10.82
CA ALA A 311 16.46 20.76 10.56
C ALA A 311 15.23 19.88 10.81
N GLU A 312 15.24 18.66 10.28
CA GLU A 312 14.17 17.67 10.49
C GLU A 312 14.01 17.32 11.97
N GLN A 313 15.12 17.11 12.69
CA GLN A 313 15.10 16.86 14.14
C GLN A 313 14.50 18.02 14.96
N LEU A 314 14.63 19.26 14.48
CA LEU A 314 14.07 20.45 15.11
C LEU A 314 12.66 20.79 14.61
N GLY A 315 12.02 19.91 13.83
CA GLY A 315 10.67 20.10 13.32
C GLY A 315 10.56 21.03 12.11
N GLY A 316 11.68 21.30 11.43
CA GLY A 316 11.73 22.08 10.18
C GLY A 316 11.57 21.20 8.95
N SER A 317 11.00 21.77 7.89
CA SER A 317 10.94 21.12 6.56
C SER A 317 12.27 21.30 5.82
N THR A 318 12.68 20.31 5.01
CA THR A 318 13.91 20.36 4.22
C THR A 318 13.60 20.29 2.73
N VAL A 319 14.31 21.05 1.91
CA VAL A 319 14.20 20.95 0.45
C VAL A 319 15.55 21.24 -0.22
N VAL A 320 15.90 20.43 -1.22
CA VAL A 320 17.06 20.68 -2.07
C VAL A 320 16.55 21.22 -3.40
N LEU A 321 16.90 22.46 -3.73
CA LEU A 321 16.56 23.10 -4.99
C LEU A 321 17.67 22.85 -6.00
N THR A 322 17.33 22.70 -7.28
CA THR A 322 18.31 22.58 -8.36
C THR A 322 18.23 23.79 -9.27
N GLY A 323 19.34 24.48 -9.49
CA GLY A 323 19.37 25.66 -10.35
C GLY A 323 20.78 26.22 -10.56
N SER A 324 21.01 26.80 -11.74
CA SER A 324 22.29 27.41 -12.10
C SER A 324 22.51 28.77 -11.41
N ASP A 325 21.44 29.54 -11.20
CA ASP A 325 21.43 30.80 -10.45
C ASP A 325 20.75 30.62 -9.08
N ILE A 326 21.51 30.82 -8.00
CA ILE A 326 21.00 30.70 -6.62
C ILE A 326 19.91 31.74 -6.35
N VAL A 327 20.13 32.99 -6.74
CA VAL A 327 19.23 34.10 -6.38
C VAL A 327 17.90 33.90 -7.08
N ALA A 328 17.91 33.65 -8.39
CA ALA A 328 16.70 33.39 -9.14
C ALA A 328 15.93 32.17 -8.61
N THR A 329 16.64 31.08 -8.30
CA THR A 329 16.04 29.83 -7.79
C THR A 329 15.41 30.00 -6.42
N VAL A 330 16.14 30.64 -5.49
CA VAL A 330 15.66 30.94 -4.14
C VAL A 330 14.46 31.89 -4.18
N MET A 331 14.53 32.95 -4.99
CA MET A 331 13.44 33.91 -5.10
C MET A 331 12.19 33.32 -5.78
N ALA A 332 12.37 32.44 -6.78
CA ALA A 332 11.26 31.68 -7.36
C ALA A 332 10.58 30.78 -6.31
N TYR A 333 11.37 30.07 -5.51
CA TYR A 333 10.86 29.24 -4.42
C TYR A 333 10.17 30.09 -3.34
N ALA A 334 10.77 31.21 -2.93
CA ALA A 334 10.24 32.12 -1.93
C ALA A 334 8.88 32.70 -2.36
N ARG A 335 8.75 33.12 -3.62
CA ARG A 335 7.48 33.61 -4.18
C ARG A 335 6.42 32.51 -4.25
N ARG A 336 6.77 31.30 -4.71
CA ARG A 336 5.82 30.18 -4.83
C ARG A 336 5.29 29.72 -3.47
N ASN A 337 6.10 29.84 -2.42
CA ASN A 337 5.79 29.36 -1.07
C ASN A 337 5.46 30.49 -0.07
N ASN A 338 5.23 31.72 -0.55
CA ASN A 338 4.90 32.90 0.28
C ASN A 338 5.87 33.10 1.46
N VAL A 339 7.17 32.93 1.23
CA VAL A 339 8.20 33.12 2.26
C VAL A 339 8.26 34.60 2.65
N THR A 340 8.13 34.88 3.94
CA THR A 340 8.17 36.24 4.52
C THR A 340 9.55 36.56 5.11
N GLN A 341 10.31 35.54 5.53
CA GLN A 341 11.63 35.69 6.16
C GLN A 341 12.66 34.79 5.45
N ILE A 342 13.81 35.33 5.05
CA ILE A 342 14.92 34.57 4.46
C ILE A 342 16.15 34.71 5.36
N VAL A 343 16.66 33.60 5.89
CA VAL A 343 17.83 33.53 6.76
C VAL A 343 19.04 33.07 5.96
N ILE A 344 20.12 33.84 6.00
CA ILE A 344 21.37 33.55 5.28
C ILE A 344 22.59 33.75 6.20
N GLY A 345 23.65 32.97 5.97
CA GLY A 345 24.93 33.17 6.63
C GLY A 345 25.81 34.18 5.90
N LYS A 346 26.66 34.89 6.65
CA LYS A 346 27.74 35.69 6.06
C LYS A 346 28.88 34.77 5.61
N SER A 347 28.99 34.51 4.31
CA SER A 347 30.12 33.76 3.74
C SER A 347 31.44 34.52 3.89
N ALA A 348 32.53 33.80 4.19
CA ALA A 348 33.89 34.33 4.18
C ALA A 348 34.39 34.49 2.73
N ASP A 349 33.80 35.42 1.98
CA ASP A 349 34.27 35.74 0.64
C ASP A 349 35.58 36.55 0.69
N SER A 350 36.43 36.39 -0.32
CA SER A 350 37.65 37.18 -0.48
C SER A 350 37.30 38.67 -0.59
N ARG A 351 37.96 39.54 0.19
CA ARG A 351 37.72 41.00 0.27
C ARG A 351 37.55 41.70 -1.08
N TRP A 352 38.17 41.17 -2.14
CA TRP A 352 38.04 41.67 -3.52
C TRP A 352 36.66 41.46 -4.15
N ARG A 353 35.96 40.34 -3.87
CA ARG A 353 34.60 40.10 -4.37
C ARG A 353 33.55 40.93 -3.65
N GLU A 354 33.82 41.27 -2.38
CA GLU A 354 32.99 42.17 -1.58
C GLU A 354 33.05 43.61 -2.13
N MET A 355 34.24 44.08 -2.53
CA MET A 355 34.42 45.37 -3.23
C MET A 355 33.73 45.45 -4.60
N LEU A 356 33.55 44.31 -5.29
CA LEU A 356 32.88 44.24 -6.61
C LEU A 356 31.36 44.01 -6.52
N GLY A 357 30.76 43.98 -5.32
CA GLY A 357 29.31 43.87 -5.13
C GLY A 357 28.70 42.48 -5.46
N GLN A 358 29.52 41.42 -5.40
CA GLN A 358 29.13 40.05 -5.77
C GLN A 358 28.70 39.16 -4.58
N SER A 359 28.29 39.73 -3.45
CA SER A 359 27.85 38.93 -2.29
C SER A 359 26.41 38.42 -2.46
N LEU A 360 26.16 37.19 -2.02
CA LEU A 360 24.82 36.55 -2.08
C LEU A 360 23.77 37.39 -1.33
N ALA A 361 24.14 37.96 -0.17
CA ALA A 361 23.29 38.85 0.60
C ALA A 361 22.89 40.11 -0.19
N ALA A 362 23.84 40.78 -0.85
CA ALA A 362 23.55 41.96 -1.65
C ALA A 362 22.75 41.65 -2.92
N ALA A 363 22.92 40.45 -3.48
CA ALA A 363 22.13 40.00 -4.64
C ALA A 363 20.68 39.67 -4.23
N LEU A 364 20.48 38.98 -3.11
CA LEU A 364 19.14 38.70 -2.57
C LEU A 364 18.43 39.99 -2.13
N LEU A 365 19.12 40.94 -1.49
CA LEU A 365 18.56 42.24 -1.09
C LEU A 365 18.07 43.08 -2.28
N ARG A 366 18.71 42.95 -3.46
CA ARG A 366 18.27 43.65 -4.68
C ARG A 366 17.00 43.07 -5.28
N GLU A 367 16.82 41.76 -5.17
CA GLU A 367 15.72 41.02 -5.81
C GLU A 367 14.51 40.80 -4.85
N ALA A 368 14.74 40.83 -3.53
CA ALA A 368 13.72 40.60 -2.53
C ALA A 368 12.74 41.78 -2.44
N ARG A 369 11.51 41.56 -2.93
CA ARG A 369 10.36 42.43 -2.69
C ARG A 369 9.37 41.69 -1.79
N GLY A 370 9.20 42.15 -0.54
CA GLY A 370 8.20 41.61 0.40
C GLY A 370 8.69 40.52 1.36
N ALA A 371 9.96 40.09 1.28
CA ALA A 371 10.56 39.17 2.25
C ALA A 371 11.72 39.87 2.99
N ALA A 372 11.76 39.76 4.31
CA ALA A 372 12.85 40.29 5.13
C ALA A 372 14.04 39.32 5.11
N ILE A 373 15.26 39.85 4.99
CA ILE A 373 16.49 39.06 4.93
C ILE A 373 17.24 39.19 6.25
N HIS A 374 17.46 38.06 6.93
CA HIS A 374 18.22 37.93 8.17
C HIS A 374 19.62 37.41 7.85
N VAL A 375 20.63 38.22 8.12
CA VAL A 375 22.04 37.83 7.93
C VAL A 375 22.65 37.44 9.26
N VAL A 376 23.00 36.16 9.41
CA VAL A 376 23.65 35.63 10.61
C VAL A 376 25.16 35.74 10.47
N THR A 377 25.82 36.35 11.45
CA THR A 377 27.25 36.70 11.43
C THR A 377 28.08 35.93 12.46
N GLU A 378 27.49 34.94 13.15
CA GLU A 378 28.10 34.24 14.29
C GLU A 378 29.50 33.68 13.95
N ALA A 379 30.47 33.98 14.82
CA ALA A 379 31.84 33.50 14.69
C ALA A 379 31.86 31.98 14.75
N ALA A 380 32.17 31.34 13.63
CA ALA A 380 32.42 29.92 13.57
C ALA A 380 33.40 29.54 14.70
N HIS A 381 32.97 28.67 15.62
CA HIS A 381 33.89 27.94 16.49
C HIS A 381 34.96 27.31 15.59
N GLU A 382 36.23 27.59 15.91
CA GLU A 382 37.46 27.11 15.29
C GLU A 382 37.25 26.28 14.02
N ALA A 383 37.39 26.95 12.87
CA ALA A 383 37.51 26.27 11.60
C ALA A 383 38.71 25.31 11.67
N ALA A 384 38.45 24.01 11.83
CA ALA A 384 39.45 22.98 11.60
C ALA A 384 40.01 23.20 10.17
N PRO A 385 41.34 23.29 10.00
CA PRO A 385 41.94 23.59 8.71
C PRO A 385 41.49 22.55 7.70
N GLU A 386 40.84 23.00 6.61
CA GLU A 386 40.46 22.10 5.53
C GLU A 386 41.73 21.42 4.99
N PRO A 387 41.73 20.08 4.81
CA PRO A 387 42.85 19.42 4.18
C PRO A 387 43.04 20.02 2.77
N PRO A 388 44.28 20.32 2.36
CA PRO A 388 44.52 20.92 1.07
C PRO A 388 43.94 20.03 -0.03
N LYS A 389 43.05 20.60 -0.87
CA LYS A 389 42.49 19.89 -2.02
C LYS A 389 43.64 19.25 -2.81
N PRO A 390 43.61 17.94 -3.12
CA PRO A 390 44.65 17.32 -3.92
C PRO A 390 44.71 18.06 -5.26
N ARG A 391 45.82 18.75 -5.51
CA ARG A 391 46.08 19.37 -6.80
C ARG A 391 46.12 18.23 -7.82
N ALA A 392 45.07 18.11 -8.62
CA ALA A 392 45.04 17.18 -9.73
C ALA A 392 46.31 17.43 -10.56
N ARG A 393 47.13 16.39 -10.74
CA ARG A 393 48.34 16.47 -11.56
C ARG A 393 47.89 16.98 -12.95
N PRO A 394 48.48 18.06 -13.49
CA PRO A 394 48.09 18.55 -14.79
C PRO A 394 48.26 17.41 -15.81
N PRO A 395 47.33 17.20 -16.75
CA PRO A 395 47.41 16.09 -17.69
C PRO A 395 48.51 16.37 -18.73
N TRP A 396 49.78 16.14 -18.37
CA TRP A 396 50.95 16.41 -19.23
C TRP A 396 50.79 15.80 -20.62
N ARG A 397 50.18 14.62 -20.72
CA ARG A 397 49.87 13.96 -22.00
C ARG A 397 49.05 14.85 -22.96
N ALA A 398 48.11 15.62 -22.44
CA ALA A 398 47.27 16.52 -23.23
C ALA A 398 48.06 17.73 -23.78
N TYR A 399 49.06 18.20 -23.04
CA TYR A 399 49.95 19.27 -23.49
C TYR A 399 50.94 18.76 -24.54
N PHE A 400 51.48 17.54 -24.38
CA PHE A 400 52.33 16.90 -25.38
C PHE A 400 51.60 16.67 -26.71
N THR A 401 50.36 16.19 -26.68
CA THR A 401 49.56 16.02 -27.90
C THR A 401 49.23 17.35 -28.56
N GLY A 402 48.96 18.40 -27.77
CA GLY A 402 48.79 19.76 -28.30
C GLY A 402 50.05 20.28 -29.00
N ALA A 403 51.22 20.12 -28.36
CA ALA A 403 52.51 20.49 -28.96
C ALA A 403 52.81 19.67 -30.24
N ALA A 404 52.45 18.38 -30.26
CA ALA A 404 52.60 17.54 -31.45
C ALA A 404 51.74 18.03 -32.62
N PHE A 405 50.49 18.45 -32.38
CA PHE A 405 49.65 19.05 -33.44
C PHE A 405 50.27 20.33 -34.00
N VAL A 406 50.84 21.18 -33.14
CA VAL A 406 51.56 22.39 -33.59
C VAL A 406 52.82 22.03 -34.38
N GLY A 407 53.57 21.02 -33.96
CA GLY A 407 54.74 20.53 -34.68
C GLY A 407 54.40 20.02 -36.09
N VAL A 408 53.33 19.22 -36.21
CA VAL A 408 52.82 18.76 -37.52
C VAL A 408 52.37 19.93 -38.39
N ALA A 409 51.62 20.88 -37.81
CA ALA A 409 51.20 22.09 -38.52
C ALA A 409 52.40 22.91 -39.02
N THR A 410 53.46 22.99 -38.24
CA THR A 410 54.70 23.70 -38.62
C THR A 410 55.40 23.04 -39.80
N LEU A 411 55.50 21.71 -39.81
CA LEU A 411 56.09 20.97 -40.94
C LEU A 411 55.26 21.13 -42.22
N CYS A 412 53.93 21.05 -42.11
CA CYS A 412 53.03 21.29 -43.24
C CYS A 412 53.13 22.73 -43.76
N ALA A 413 53.14 23.71 -42.86
CA ALA A 413 53.26 25.12 -43.21
C ALA A 413 54.61 25.43 -43.88
N TRP A 414 55.70 24.82 -43.41
CA TRP A 414 57.02 24.97 -44.02
C TRP A 414 57.07 24.38 -45.44
N GLY A 415 56.48 23.20 -45.66
CA GLY A 415 56.39 22.62 -47.00
C GLY A 415 55.56 23.46 -47.98
N LEU A 416 54.50 24.10 -47.48
CA LEU A 416 53.63 25.00 -48.25
C LEU A 416 54.31 26.36 -48.54
N ASP A 417 55.04 26.94 -47.58
CA ASP A 417 55.81 28.18 -47.75
C ASP A 417 56.89 28.03 -48.83
N VAL A 418 57.52 26.86 -48.93
CA VAL A 418 58.53 26.57 -49.97
C VAL A 418 57.89 26.32 -51.34
N ALA A 419 56.67 25.78 -51.38
CA ALA A 419 56.01 25.39 -52.61
C ALA A 419 55.17 26.52 -53.25
N PHE A 420 54.73 27.52 -52.48
CA PHE A 420 53.79 28.56 -52.92
C PHE A 420 54.13 29.93 -52.31
N ASP A 421 54.15 30.98 -53.14
CA ASP A 421 54.53 32.35 -52.73
C ASP A 421 53.44 33.13 -51.97
N SER A 422 52.22 32.59 -51.80
CA SER A 422 51.10 33.33 -51.17
C SER A 422 50.03 32.40 -50.59
N VAL A 423 50.32 31.81 -49.43
CA VAL A 423 49.34 31.01 -48.67
C VAL A 423 49.19 31.61 -47.27
N ASP A 424 47.96 31.73 -46.79
CA ASP A 424 47.70 32.08 -45.39
C ASP A 424 47.95 30.85 -44.51
N LEU A 425 49.20 30.73 -44.06
CA LEU A 425 49.68 29.64 -43.22
C LEU A 425 49.05 29.66 -41.82
N GLY A 426 48.45 30.78 -41.40
CA GLY A 426 47.79 30.94 -40.10
C GLY A 426 46.61 29.97 -39.92
N MET A 427 45.90 29.62 -40.99
CA MET A 427 44.77 28.67 -40.93
C MET A 427 45.21 27.25 -40.54
N ILE A 428 46.43 26.83 -40.88
CA ILE A 428 46.96 25.50 -40.55
C ILE A 428 47.21 25.39 -39.03
N PHE A 429 47.79 26.44 -38.46
CA PHE A 429 47.98 26.54 -37.00
C PHE A 429 46.64 26.65 -36.28
N LEU A 430 45.67 27.38 -36.84
CA LEU A 430 44.32 27.46 -36.29
C LEU A 430 43.65 26.07 -36.22
N ALA A 431 43.79 25.26 -37.27
CA ALA A 431 43.27 23.89 -37.29
C ALA A 431 43.92 23.00 -36.22
N ALA A 432 45.23 23.12 -35.98
CA ALA A 432 45.93 22.41 -34.92
C ALA A 432 45.45 22.81 -33.51
N VAL A 433 45.26 24.11 -33.27
CA VAL A 433 44.71 24.64 -32.01
C VAL A 433 43.27 24.15 -31.79
N LEU A 434 42.45 24.17 -32.83
CA LEU A 434 41.08 23.64 -32.80
C LEU A 434 41.07 22.14 -32.46
N ALA A 435 41.92 21.34 -33.10
CA ALA A 435 42.04 19.90 -32.83
C ALA A 435 42.48 19.62 -31.38
N ALA A 436 43.43 20.41 -30.85
CA ALA A 436 43.84 20.33 -29.45
C ALA A 436 42.68 20.64 -28.49
N GLY A 437 41.89 21.67 -28.79
CA GLY A 437 40.73 22.09 -27.99
C GLY A 437 39.60 21.08 -27.97
N VAL A 438 39.25 20.52 -29.12
CA VAL A 438 38.21 19.49 -29.24
C VAL A 438 38.59 18.23 -28.47
N ARG A 439 39.86 17.83 -28.50
CA ARG A 439 40.30 16.57 -27.89
C ARG A 439 40.57 16.67 -26.39
N HIS A 440 41.10 17.80 -25.93
CA HIS A 440 41.67 17.94 -24.58
C HIS A 440 41.15 19.14 -23.77
N GLY A 441 40.21 19.92 -24.32
CA GLY A 441 39.57 21.03 -23.63
C GLY A 441 40.40 22.32 -23.60
N LEU A 442 39.94 23.29 -22.80
CA LEU A 442 40.40 24.68 -22.89
C LEU A 442 41.88 24.90 -22.52
N ARG A 443 42.37 24.30 -21.41
CA ARG A 443 43.73 24.59 -20.91
C ARG A 443 44.83 24.12 -21.88
N PRO A 444 44.78 22.89 -22.43
CA PRO A 444 45.73 22.46 -23.46
C PRO A 444 45.58 23.23 -24.78
N ALA A 445 44.36 23.63 -25.17
CA ALA A 445 44.15 24.49 -26.34
C ALA A 445 44.80 25.88 -26.21
N LEU A 446 44.65 26.53 -25.04
CA LEU A 446 45.30 27.82 -24.79
C LEU A 446 46.82 27.69 -24.82
N ALA A 447 47.37 26.63 -24.23
CA ALA A 447 48.81 26.35 -24.31
C ALA A 447 49.27 26.10 -25.75
N ALA A 448 48.52 25.29 -26.52
CA ALA A 448 48.80 25.04 -27.93
C ALA A 448 48.68 26.31 -28.78
N ALA A 449 47.71 27.19 -28.51
CA ALA A 449 47.54 28.47 -29.19
C ALA A 449 48.71 29.42 -28.95
N THR A 450 49.19 29.50 -27.72
CA THR A 450 50.37 30.31 -27.37
C THR A 450 51.63 29.77 -28.04
N VAL A 451 51.85 28.45 -28.01
CA VAL A 451 53.01 27.83 -28.70
C VAL A 451 52.89 27.99 -30.21
N ALA A 452 51.70 27.78 -30.78
CA ALA A 452 51.42 27.98 -32.20
C ALA A 452 51.72 29.41 -32.64
N PHE A 453 51.29 30.41 -31.87
CA PHE A 453 51.59 31.81 -32.17
C PHE A 453 53.09 32.11 -32.11
N LEU A 454 53.79 31.63 -31.08
CA LEU A 454 55.24 31.86 -30.95
C LEU A 454 56.01 31.22 -32.12
N VAL A 455 55.66 30.00 -32.50
CA VAL A 455 56.28 29.31 -33.64
C VAL A 455 55.92 30.00 -34.95
N TYR A 456 54.66 30.39 -35.13
CA TYR A 456 54.18 31.10 -36.31
C TYR A 456 54.89 32.46 -36.49
N ASN A 457 54.97 33.25 -35.42
CA ASN A 457 55.63 34.55 -35.41
C ASN A 457 57.13 34.44 -35.68
N TYR A 458 57.81 33.47 -35.07
CA TYR A 458 59.24 33.31 -35.25
C TYR A 458 59.63 32.84 -36.66
N LEU A 459 58.86 31.93 -37.29
CA LEU A 459 59.27 31.30 -38.55
C LEU A 459 58.68 31.95 -39.81
N PHE A 460 57.45 32.45 -39.75
CA PHE A 460 56.68 32.81 -40.95
C PHE A 460 56.32 34.29 -41.06
N LEU A 461 56.31 35.05 -39.95
CA LEU A 461 56.05 36.49 -39.99
C LEU A 461 57.33 37.30 -40.26
N GLU A 462 57.22 38.40 -41.00
CA GLU A 462 58.34 39.29 -41.27
C GLU A 462 58.50 40.35 -40.16
N PRO A 463 59.72 40.60 -39.64
CA PRO A 463 61.00 39.96 -39.99
C PRO A 463 61.15 38.53 -39.46
N ARG A 464 61.47 37.58 -40.35
CA ARG A 464 61.63 36.15 -40.01
C ARG A 464 62.77 35.95 -38.99
N TYR A 465 62.63 34.93 -38.15
CA TYR A 465 63.54 34.58 -37.05
C TYR A 465 63.66 35.65 -35.95
N SER A 466 62.64 36.48 -35.81
CA SER A 466 62.51 37.51 -34.77
C SER A 466 61.15 37.41 -34.08
N PHE A 467 61.08 37.77 -32.80
CA PHE A 467 59.82 37.93 -32.07
C PHE A 467 59.26 39.35 -32.12
N GLN A 468 59.83 40.20 -32.99
CA GLN A 468 59.33 41.56 -33.19
C GLN A 468 58.05 41.51 -34.01
N ILE A 469 56.97 42.07 -33.43
CA ILE A 469 55.70 42.20 -34.12
C ILE A 469 55.76 43.46 -34.98
N GLY A 470 55.98 43.29 -36.29
CA GLY A 470 56.16 44.39 -37.24
C GLY A 470 54.84 45.01 -37.71
N SER A 471 53.75 44.23 -37.75
CA SER A 471 52.45 44.67 -38.26
C SER A 471 51.34 44.58 -37.21
N PRO A 472 50.39 45.54 -37.15
CA PRO A 472 49.18 45.43 -36.33
C PRO A 472 48.34 44.17 -36.63
N THR A 473 48.44 43.63 -37.84
CA THR A 473 47.71 42.42 -38.28
C THR A 473 48.19 41.15 -37.56
N ASP A 474 49.44 41.12 -37.09
CA ASP A 474 50.01 39.97 -36.37
C ASP A 474 49.43 39.87 -34.95
N VAL A 475 49.17 41.02 -34.32
CA VAL A 475 48.45 41.11 -33.03
C VAL A 475 47.02 40.60 -33.18
N LEU A 476 46.37 40.94 -34.31
CA LEU A 476 45.03 40.43 -34.62
C LEU A 476 45.03 38.89 -34.73
N THR A 477 46.07 38.30 -35.32
CA THR A 477 46.22 36.84 -35.44
C THR A 477 46.32 36.16 -34.06
N LEU A 478 47.08 36.74 -33.12
CA LEU A 478 47.13 36.25 -31.73
C LEU A 478 45.75 36.29 -31.06
N ILE A 479 45.03 37.40 -31.20
CA ILE A 479 43.69 37.57 -30.63
C ILE A 479 42.72 36.53 -31.22
N VAL A 480 42.78 36.29 -32.54
CA VAL A 480 41.96 35.28 -33.22
C VAL A 480 42.29 33.88 -32.73
N PHE A 481 43.57 33.52 -32.58
CA PHE A 481 43.97 32.20 -32.05
C PHE A 481 43.47 31.98 -30.63
N TRP A 482 43.56 32.99 -29.76
CA TRP A 482 43.03 32.92 -28.40
C TRP A 482 41.50 32.88 -28.38
N ALA A 483 40.82 33.67 -29.20
CA ALA A 483 39.37 33.67 -29.31
C ALA A 483 38.83 32.30 -29.78
N VAL A 484 39.47 31.70 -30.79
CA VAL A 484 39.11 30.36 -31.29
C VAL A 484 39.44 29.28 -30.26
N ALA A 485 40.57 29.37 -29.55
CA ALA A 485 40.89 28.45 -28.45
C ALA A 485 39.87 28.53 -27.30
N LEU A 486 39.42 29.74 -26.94
CA LEU A 486 38.37 29.97 -25.94
C LEU A 486 37.02 29.41 -26.39
N ALA A 487 36.61 29.69 -27.62
CA ALA A 487 35.34 29.23 -28.18
C ALA A 487 35.32 27.69 -28.34
N ALA A 488 36.35 27.12 -28.97
CA ALA A 488 36.47 25.68 -29.19
C ALA A 488 36.66 24.92 -27.88
N GLY A 489 37.55 25.38 -27.00
CA GLY A 489 37.79 24.76 -25.70
C GLY A 489 36.58 24.82 -24.77
N GLY A 490 35.82 25.92 -24.82
CA GLY A 490 34.60 26.11 -24.02
C GLY A 490 33.39 25.33 -24.55
N LEU A 491 33.24 25.17 -25.86
CA LEU A 491 32.18 24.35 -26.47
C LEU A 491 32.49 22.85 -26.36
N ALA A 492 33.72 22.44 -26.68
CA ALA A 492 34.12 21.03 -26.61
C ALA A 492 34.13 20.49 -25.19
N GLY A 493 34.55 21.30 -24.21
CA GLY A 493 34.43 20.96 -22.79
C GLY A 493 32.98 20.70 -22.39
N ARG A 494 32.07 21.62 -22.72
CA ARG A 494 30.64 21.49 -22.39
C ARG A 494 29.98 20.27 -23.05
N VAL A 495 30.23 20.03 -24.34
CA VAL A 495 29.66 18.87 -25.05
C VAL A 495 30.17 17.55 -24.45
N ARG A 496 31.44 17.48 -24.06
CA ARG A 496 32.02 16.29 -23.44
C ARG A 496 31.46 16.05 -22.04
N ASP A 497 31.39 17.09 -21.22
CA ASP A 497 30.88 16.99 -19.84
C ASP A 497 29.39 16.58 -19.87
N GLN A 498 28.59 17.21 -20.75
CA GLN A 498 27.20 16.81 -20.98
C GLN A 498 27.06 15.36 -21.46
N GLY A 499 27.92 14.89 -22.38
CA GLY A 499 27.90 13.51 -22.86
C GLY A 499 28.27 12.49 -21.78
N GLN A 500 29.24 12.80 -20.93
CA GLN A 500 29.63 11.91 -19.82
C GLN A 500 28.55 11.84 -18.74
N ASP A 501 27.92 12.96 -18.40
CA ASP A 501 26.84 13.00 -17.42
C ASP A 501 25.58 12.30 -17.95
N ALA A 502 25.23 12.49 -19.23
CA ALA A 502 24.14 11.77 -19.88
C ALA A 502 24.38 10.25 -19.86
N GLN A 503 25.60 9.80 -20.12
CA GLN A 503 25.95 8.38 -20.08
C GLN A 503 25.85 7.80 -18.67
N ARG A 504 26.32 8.52 -17.63
CA ARG A 504 26.20 8.08 -16.23
C ARG A 504 24.74 7.94 -15.81
N ARG A 505 23.89 8.91 -16.18
CA ARG A 505 22.44 8.87 -15.92
C ARG A 505 21.77 7.70 -16.63
N ALA A 506 22.10 7.46 -17.91
CA ALA A 506 21.55 6.34 -18.67
C ALA A 506 21.91 4.98 -18.03
N SER A 507 23.16 4.81 -17.60
CA SER A 507 23.60 3.59 -16.90
C SER A 507 22.86 3.39 -15.58
N ALA A 508 22.68 4.45 -14.78
CA ALA A 508 21.94 4.36 -13.51
C ALA A 508 20.47 3.97 -13.72
N VAL A 509 19.79 4.58 -14.70
CA VAL A 509 18.39 4.23 -15.05
C VAL A 509 18.29 2.79 -15.53
N SER A 510 19.22 2.33 -16.37
CA SER A 510 19.24 0.95 -16.85
C SER A 510 19.45 -0.06 -15.70
N ALA A 511 20.31 0.26 -14.74
CA ALA A 511 20.55 -0.57 -13.56
C ALA A 511 19.30 -0.67 -12.67
N LEU A 512 18.61 0.45 -12.42
CA LEU A 512 17.37 0.48 -11.65
C LEU A 512 16.24 -0.32 -12.33
N LEU A 513 16.07 -0.17 -13.65
CA LEU A 513 15.07 -0.92 -14.41
C LEU A 513 15.36 -2.43 -14.40
N ALA A 514 16.63 -2.83 -14.52
CA ALA A 514 17.03 -4.23 -14.43
C ALA A 514 16.73 -4.80 -13.03
N ALA A 515 17.09 -4.08 -11.97
CA ALA A 515 16.81 -4.48 -10.59
C ALA A 515 15.31 -4.59 -10.31
N SER A 516 14.50 -3.62 -10.76
CA SER A 516 13.04 -3.65 -10.61
C SER A 516 12.40 -4.91 -11.24
N ARG A 517 12.91 -5.33 -12.41
CA ARG A 517 12.46 -6.59 -13.05
C ARG A 517 12.86 -7.82 -12.24
N ILE A 518 14.08 -7.88 -11.71
CA ILE A 518 14.55 -8.98 -10.87
C ILE A 518 13.72 -9.06 -9.58
N PHE A 519 13.50 -7.93 -8.91
CA PHE A 519 12.67 -7.85 -7.70
C PHE A 519 11.21 -8.22 -7.97
N SER A 520 10.72 -8.00 -9.20
CA SER A 520 9.36 -8.40 -9.60
C SER A 520 9.21 -9.87 -9.99
N ALA A 521 10.29 -10.54 -10.36
CA ALA A 521 10.29 -11.96 -10.66
C ALA A 521 10.48 -12.85 -9.42
N ALA A 522 10.94 -12.29 -8.29
CA ALA A 522 11.14 -13.04 -7.06
C ALA A 522 9.81 -13.51 -6.45
N ALA A 523 9.70 -14.82 -6.21
CA ALA A 523 8.46 -15.46 -5.79
C ALA A 523 8.19 -15.37 -4.28
N ASP A 524 9.25 -15.32 -3.48
CA ASP A 524 9.16 -15.34 -2.02
C ASP A 524 10.09 -14.31 -1.36
N ARG A 525 9.91 -14.13 -0.05
CA ARG A 525 10.67 -13.17 0.76
C ARG A 525 12.18 -13.44 0.75
N GLY A 526 12.59 -14.72 0.73
CA GLY A 526 14.00 -15.13 0.73
C GLY A 526 14.69 -14.86 -0.60
N ALA A 527 14.03 -15.22 -1.72
CA ALA A 527 14.47 -14.93 -3.07
C ALA A 527 14.59 -13.42 -3.32
N THR A 528 13.64 -12.64 -2.79
CA THR A 528 13.67 -11.17 -2.87
C THR A 528 14.85 -10.61 -2.08
N ALA A 529 15.08 -11.07 -0.84
CA ALA A 529 16.23 -10.67 -0.03
C ALA A 529 17.57 -11.02 -0.71
N ARG A 530 17.66 -12.18 -1.37
CA ARG A 530 18.82 -12.58 -2.18
C ARG A 530 19.07 -11.62 -3.33
N ALA A 531 18.03 -11.31 -4.10
CA ALA A 531 18.12 -10.35 -5.19
C ALA A 531 18.59 -8.97 -4.71
N ILE A 532 18.07 -8.48 -3.57
CA ILE A 532 18.49 -7.20 -2.99
C ILE A 532 19.98 -7.24 -2.63
N ALA A 533 20.45 -8.28 -1.95
CA ALA A 533 21.85 -8.43 -1.60
C ALA A 533 22.75 -8.46 -2.84
N ASP A 534 22.39 -9.23 -3.88
CA ASP A 534 23.18 -9.33 -5.10
C ASP A 534 23.25 -7.99 -5.87
N GLN A 535 22.12 -7.26 -5.98
CA GLN A 535 22.09 -5.95 -6.64
C GLN A 535 22.84 -4.88 -5.85
N ALA A 536 22.69 -4.86 -4.52
CA ALA A 536 23.41 -3.94 -3.65
C ALA A 536 24.92 -4.19 -3.70
N ALA A 537 25.36 -5.44 -3.68
CA ALA A 537 26.77 -5.80 -3.81
C ALA A 537 27.35 -5.39 -5.17
N ALA A 538 26.62 -5.66 -6.27
CA ALA A 538 27.02 -5.28 -7.62
C ALA A 538 27.14 -3.77 -7.80
N ALA A 539 26.20 -2.99 -7.23
CA ALA A 539 26.22 -1.54 -7.29
C ALA A 539 27.32 -0.93 -6.40
N ALA A 540 27.49 -1.45 -5.19
CA ALA A 540 28.50 -0.98 -4.23
C ALA A 540 29.94 -1.36 -4.63
N GLY A 541 30.10 -2.46 -5.37
CA GLY A 541 31.41 -3.08 -5.58
C GLY A 541 31.99 -3.67 -4.27
N ALA A 542 31.13 -4.02 -3.32
CA ALA A 542 31.48 -4.48 -1.98
C ALA A 542 30.55 -5.61 -1.53
N LYS A 543 30.84 -6.28 -0.41
CA LYS A 543 29.92 -7.27 0.15
C LYS A 543 28.63 -6.59 0.61
N ALA A 544 27.50 -7.23 0.38
CA ALA A 544 26.20 -6.76 0.86
C ALA A 544 25.39 -7.91 1.47
N MET A 545 24.50 -7.59 2.40
CA MET A 545 23.62 -8.55 3.06
C MET A 545 22.27 -7.95 3.38
N VAL A 546 21.29 -8.83 3.55
CA VAL A 546 19.93 -8.49 3.97
C VAL A 546 19.57 -9.33 5.17
N LEU A 547 19.09 -8.67 6.22
CA LEU A 547 18.58 -9.26 7.44
C LEU A 547 17.06 -9.08 7.48
N LEU A 548 16.36 -10.13 7.89
CA LEU A 548 14.91 -10.15 8.00
C LEU A 548 14.49 -10.52 9.42
N PRO A 549 13.37 -9.97 9.93
CA PRO A 549 12.81 -10.42 11.19
C PRO A 549 12.25 -11.85 11.06
N ARG A 550 12.62 -12.72 11.99
CA ARG A 550 12.09 -14.08 12.16
C ARG A 550 11.79 -14.30 13.64
N ASP A 551 10.53 -14.64 13.97
CA ASP A 551 10.06 -14.81 15.36
C ASP A 551 10.36 -13.61 16.30
N GLY A 552 10.42 -12.40 15.73
CA GLY A 552 10.71 -11.16 16.47
C GLY A 552 12.20 -10.83 16.62
N GLU A 553 13.12 -11.69 16.19
CA GLU A 553 14.55 -11.41 16.14
C GLU A 553 15.05 -11.15 14.71
N LEU A 554 16.04 -10.28 14.57
CA LEU A 554 16.64 -9.95 13.27
C LEU A 554 17.74 -10.95 12.93
N GLU A 555 17.59 -11.68 11.83
CA GLU A 555 18.54 -12.70 11.37
C GLU A 555 19.03 -12.46 9.94
N PRO A 556 20.29 -12.81 9.59
CA PRO A 556 20.79 -12.74 8.22
C PRO A 556 20.03 -13.70 7.30
N ALA A 557 19.31 -13.15 6.31
CA ALA A 557 18.52 -13.94 5.35
C ALA A 557 19.26 -14.16 4.03
N ALA A 558 20.05 -13.18 3.59
CA ALA A 558 20.80 -13.27 2.34
C ALA A 558 22.10 -12.45 2.39
N GLY A 559 23.12 -12.88 1.63
CA GLY A 559 24.41 -12.20 1.55
C GLY A 559 25.12 -12.50 0.24
N ALA A 560 25.76 -11.47 -0.33
CA ALA A 560 26.42 -11.48 -1.62
C ALA A 560 27.88 -11.00 -1.46
N PRO A 561 28.88 -11.71 -2.02
CA PRO A 561 28.75 -12.94 -2.82
C PRO A 561 28.35 -14.16 -1.98
N THR A 562 28.76 -14.21 -0.71
CA THR A 562 28.44 -15.28 0.24
C THR A 562 27.78 -14.70 1.50
N LEU A 563 26.92 -15.49 2.13
CA LEU A 563 26.34 -15.15 3.43
C LEU A 563 27.35 -15.48 4.53
N GLU A 564 27.85 -14.45 5.22
CA GLU A 564 28.75 -14.58 6.38
C GLU A 564 28.02 -14.19 7.66
N PRO A 565 28.24 -14.90 8.78
CA PRO A 565 27.69 -14.49 10.07
C PRO A 565 28.30 -13.17 10.51
N LEU A 566 27.48 -12.28 11.08
CA LEU A 566 27.92 -11.00 11.61
C LEU A 566 28.46 -11.15 13.03
N ASP A 567 29.58 -10.47 13.31
CA ASP A 567 30.07 -10.26 14.67
C ASP A 567 29.06 -9.45 15.52
N ALA A 568 29.21 -9.49 16.84
CA ALA A 568 28.29 -8.83 17.78
C ALA A 568 28.12 -7.33 17.54
N ALA A 569 29.20 -6.61 17.17
CA ALA A 569 29.14 -5.16 16.95
C ALA A 569 28.38 -4.76 15.67
N PRO A 570 28.66 -5.34 14.48
CA PRO A 570 27.80 -5.19 13.31
C PRO A 570 26.36 -5.62 13.55
N MET A 571 26.11 -6.72 14.27
CA MET A 571 24.75 -7.15 14.58
C MET A 571 23.99 -6.12 15.45
N ALA A 572 24.67 -5.49 16.42
CA ALA A 572 24.09 -4.40 17.20
C ALA A 572 23.73 -3.18 16.34
N ALA A 573 24.55 -2.84 15.34
CA ALA A 573 24.24 -1.78 14.38
C ALA A 573 23.04 -2.15 13.49
N ALA A 574 22.95 -3.39 13.01
CA ALA A 574 21.80 -3.88 12.27
C ALA A 574 20.50 -3.84 13.10
N ARG A 575 20.56 -4.27 14.37
CA ARG A 575 19.42 -4.19 15.31
C ARG A 575 19.01 -2.74 15.58
N TRP A 576 19.97 -1.83 15.76
CA TRP A 576 19.65 -0.40 15.91
C TRP A 576 18.91 0.15 14.69
N ALA A 577 19.40 -0.16 13.48
CA ALA A 577 18.74 0.24 12.25
C ALA A 577 17.31 -0.34 12.15
N TRP A 578 17.13 -1.60 12.57
CA TRP A 578 15.82 -2.26 12.63
C TRP A 578 14.88 -1.66 13.68
N GLU A 579 15.34 -1.21 14.84
CA GLU A 579 14.47 -0.69 15.90
C GLU A 579 14.16 0.80 15.71
N LYS A 580 15.17 1.60 15.36
CA LYS A 580 15.07 3.06 15.30
C LYS A 580 14.73 3.59 13.91
N GLY A 581 14.91 2.80 12.85
CA GLY A 581 14.67 3.29 11.49
C GLY A 581 15.68 4.29 11.01
N GLU A 582 16.87 4.28 11.58
CA GLU A 582 17.95 5.15 11.19
C GLU A 582 19.15 4.34 10.71
N PRO A 583 19.88 4.79 9.67
CA PRO A 583 21.11 4.15 9.26
C PRO A 583 22.12 4.09 10.42
N ALA A 584 22.80 2.96 10.56
CA ALA A 584 23.76 2.73 11.63
C ALA A 584 25.02 2.03 11.11
N GLY A 585 26.13 2.21 11.81
CA GLY A 585 27.42 1.63 11.46
C GLY A 585 28.40 2.63 10.86
N PHE A 586 29.34 2.16 10.04
CA PHE A 586 30.42 2.97 9.48
C PHE A 586 29.91 4.23 8.78
N GLY A 587 30.52 5.38 9.06
CA GLY A 587 30.15 6.66 8.45
C GLY A 587 28.84 7.29 8.97
N THR A 588 28.20 6.69 9.98
CA THR A 588 26.98 7.22 10.62
C THR A 588 27.27 7.75 12.03
N GLY A 589 26.31 8.46 12.64
CA GLY A 589 26.42 8.94 14.02
C GLY A 589 26.33 7.86 15.09
N THR A 590 25.91 6.64 14.72
CA THR A 590 25.62 5.56 15.66
C THR A 590 26.45 4.32 15.33
N LEU A 591 27.27 3.86 16.28
CA LEU A 591 28.19 2.72 16.11
C LEU A 591 29.16 2.87 14.91
N PRO A 592 29.87 4.00 14.75
CA PRO A 592 30.73 4.29 13.59
C PRO A 592 31.95 3.37 13.46
N GLN A 593 32.32 2.65 14.52
CA GLN A 593 33.51 1.79 14.58
C GLN A 593 33.29 0.41 13.94
N THR A 594 32.10 0.13 13.40
CA THR A 594 31.81 -1.13 12.71
C THR A 594 32.33 -1.11 11.27
N ARG A 595 32.46 -2.28 10.65
CA ARG A 595 32.94 -2.45 9.26
C ARG A 595 31.81 -2.45 8.24
N TRP A 596 30.59 -2.16 8.66
CA TRP A 596 29.38 -2.26 7.86
C TRP A 596 28.56 -0.99 8.06
N THR A 597 27.87 -0.56 7.02
CA THR A 597 26.81 0.44 7.12
C THR A 597 25.49 -0.27 6.85
N PHE A 598 24.53 -0.12 7.77
CA PHE A 598 23.22 -0.73 7.71
C PHE A 598 22.15 0.32 7.47
N TRP A 599 21.23 0.03 6.56
CA TRP A 599 20.06 0.85 6.25
C TRP A 599 18.78 0.06 6.50
N PRO A 600 17.76 0.67 7.12
CA PRO A 600 16.45 0.05 7.23
C PRO A 600 15.84 -0.14 5.82
N LEU A 601 15.17 -1.27 5.62
CA LEU A 601 14.34 -1.51 4.44
C LEU A 601 12.90 -1.15 4.81
N ASP A 602 12.58 0.13 4.71
CA ASP A 602 11.24 0.65 5.01
C ASP A 602 10.32 0.44 3.79
N GLY A 603 9.32 -0.43 3.96
CA GLY A 603 8.23 -0.58 3.00
C GLY A 603 7.20 0.54 3.12
N VAL A 604 6.10 0.41 2.39
CA VAL A 604 4.97 1.35 2.38
C VAL A 604 4.21 1.32 3.71
N ARG A 605 3.99 0.15 4.33
CA ARG A 605 3.21 0.03 5.58
C ARG A 605 4.08 -0.25 6.79
N SER A 606 5.17 -0.97 6.62
CA SER A 606 6.04 -1.40 7.71
C SER A 606 7.48 -1.61 7.24
N ARG A 607 8.40 -1.64 8.22
CA ARG A 607 9.79 -2.02 7.97
C ARG A 607 9.86 -3.51 7.66
N ALA A 608 10.39 -3.85 6.49
CA ALA A 608 10.44 -5.22 5.99
C ALA A 608 11.75 -5.95 6.36
N GLY A 609 12.83 -5.20 6.64
CA GLY A 609 14.13 -5.74 7.05
C GLY A 609 15.20 -4.67 7.21
N VAL A 610 16.47 -5.10 7.15
CA VAL A 610 17.65 -4.23 7.16
C VAL A 610 18.64 -4.72 6.11
N ALA A 611 19.24 -3.83 5.34
CA ALA A 611 20.32 -4.15 4.42
C ALA A 611 21.65 -3.58 4.91
N GLY A 612 22.72 -4.36 4.83
CA GLY A 612 24.07 -3.96 5.17
C GLY A 612 24.98 -3.96 3.94
N VAL A 613 25.88 -2.99 3.83
CA VAL A 613 26.99 -2.98 2.87
C VAL A 613 28.31 -2.78 3.61
N GLU A 614 29.34 -3.51 3.20
CA GLU A 614 30.67 -3.44 3.80
C GLU A 614 31.33 -2.06 3.55
N ALA A 615 31.91 -1.51 4.61
CA ALA A 615 32.53 -0.19 4.63
C ALA A 615 33.85 -0.14 3.86
N GLY A 616 34.20 1.05 3.33
CA GLY A 616 35.52 1.34 2.77
C GLY A 616 35.61 1.42 1.25
N VAL A 617 34.54 1.07 0.52
CA VAL A 617 34.48 1.17 -0.95
C VAL A 617 33.65 2.36 -1.41
N MET A 618 32.57 2.68 -0.70
CA MET A 618 31.65 3.76 -1.05
C MET A 618 32.02 5.07 -0.34
N VAL A 619 32.09 6.16 -1.11
CA VAL A 619 32.25 7.52 -0.58
C VAL A 619 30.87 8.11 -0.30
N ALA A 620 30.66 8.63 0.91
CA ALA A 620 29.41 9.26 1.30
C ALA A 620 29.07 10.47 0.41
N GLY A 621 27.90 10.44 -0.22
CA GLY A 621 27.39 11.40 -1.20
C GLY A 621 27.70 11.08 -2.66
N SER A 622 28.38 9.97 -2.95
CA SER A 622 28.71 9.56 -4.32
C SER A 622 27.47 9.09 -5.09
N ASP A 623 27.52 9.15 -6.43
CA ASP A 623 26.48 8.60 -7.31
C ASP A 623 26.25 7.11 -7.04
N THR A 624 27.30 6.37 -6.64
CA THR A 624 27.23 4.97 -6.24
C THR A 624 26.36 4.75 -5.00
N GLU A 625 26.52 5.58 -3.96
CA GLU A 625 25.69 5.48 -2.76
C GLU A 625 24.22 5.78 -3.08
N ARG A 626 23.96 6.81 -3.89
CA ARG A 626 22.59 7.14 -4.32
C ARG A 626 21.94 5.98 -5.08
N LEU A 627 22.70 5.30 -5.95
CA LEU A 627 22.22 4.12 -6.66
C LEU A 627 21.91 2.96 -5.71
N VAL A 628 22.80 2.66 -4.76
CA VAL A 628 22.58 1.61 -3.75
C VAL A 628 21.32 1.91 -2.93
N LEU A 629 21.18 3.13 -2.41
CA LEU A 629 20.00 3.53 -1.63
C LEU A 629 18.70 3.38 -2.44
N ALA A 630 18.69 3.82 -3.69
CA ALA A 630 17.53 3.65 -4.57
C ALA A 630 17.19 2.18 -4.84
N LEU A 631 18.20 1.30 -4.95
CA LEU A 631 18.00 -0.14 -5.07
C LEU A 631 17.42 -0.76 -3.80
N LEU A 632 17.89 -0.32 -2.62
CA LEU A 632 17.39 -0.78 -1.33
C LEU A 632 15.93 -0.35 -1.11
N GLU A 633 15.56 0.88 -1.47
CA GLU A 633 14.17 1.38 -1.41
C GLU A 633 13.23 0.54 -2.31
N GLN A 634 13.62 0.30 -3.57
CA GLN A 634 12.85 -0.57 -4.47
C GLN A 634 12.77 -2.02 -3.96
N GLY A 635 13.87 -2.49 -3.35
CA GLY A 635 13.95 -3.79 -2.69
C GLY A 635 12.98 -3.91 -1.51
N ALA A 636 12.91 -2.88 -0.66
CA ALA A 636 12.02 -2.87 0.51
C ALA A 636 10.54 -3.01 0.11
N VAL A 637 10.11 -2.29 -0.92
CA VAL A 637 8.74 -2.40 -1.47
C VAL A 637 8.49 -3.80 -2.03
N ALA A 638 9.46 -4.38 -2.75
CA ALA A 638 9.33 -5.73 -3.28
C ALA A 638 9.24 -6.80 -2.18
N LEU A 639 10.01 -6.62 -1.11
CA LEU A 639 10.05 -7.51 0.05
C LEU A 639 8.71 -7.51 0.81
N GLU A 640 8.14 -6.32 1.05
CA GLU A 640 6.80 -6.18 1.65
C GLU A 640 5.72 -6.79 0.75
N ARG A 641 5.80 -6.58 -0.57
CA ARG A 641 4.87 -7.21 -1.53
C ARG A 641 4.93 -8.74 -1.45
N ALA A 642 6.13 -9.32 -1.32
CA ALA A 642 6.29 -10.78 -1.18
C ALA A 642 5.70 -11.30 0.15
N GLU A 643 5.85 -10.54 1.23
CA GLU A 643 5.24 -10.84 2.54
C GLU A 643 3.70 -10.80 2.47
N LEU A 644 3.13 -9.71 1.92
CA LEU A 644 1.69 -9.56 1.74
C LEU A 644 1.10 -10.63 0.82
N ALA A 645 1.83 -11.03 -0.23
CA ALA A 645 1.39 -12.12 -1.11
C ALA A 645 1.31 -13.45 -0.36
N THR A 646 2.27 -13.72 0.53
CA THR A 646 2.29 -14.93 1.38
C THR A 646 1.12 -14.92 2.36
N GLU A 647 0.90 -13.81 3.07
CA GLU A 647 -0.22 -13.65 4.01
C GLU A 647 -1.59 -13.76 3.33
N ALA A 648 -1.72 -13.22 2.10
CA ALA A 648 -2.96 -13.32 1.32
C ALA A 648 -3.30 -14.76 0.93
N VAL A 649 -2.28 -15.56 0.56
CA VAL A 649 -2.45 -16.98 0.24
C VAL A 649 -2.91 -17.75 1.49
N GLU A 650 -2.29 -17.53 2.65
CA GLU A 650 -2.69 -18.17 3.92
C GLU A 650 -4.10 -17.76 4.38
N THR A 651 -4.43 -16.48 4.25
CA THR A 651 -5.77 -15.98 4.61
C THR A 651 -6.85 -16.59 3.73
N GLU A 652 -6.58 -16.75 2.42
CA GLU A 652 -7.54 -17.37 1.50
C GLU A 652 -7.69 -18.87 1.73
N THR A 653 -6.62 -19.60 2.07
CA THR A 653 -6.74 -21.03 2.43
C THR A 653 -7.57 -21.22 3.69
N LEU A 654 -7.37 -20.39 4.73
CA LEU A 654 -8.19 -20.39 5.94
C LEU A 654 -9.66 -20.04 5.65
N ARG A 655 -9.91 -19.00 4.84
CA ARG A 655 -11.27 -18.60 4.44
C ARG A 655 -12.00 -19.69 3.65
N ARG A 656 -11.29 -20.44 2.79
CA ARG A 656 -11.89 -21.57 2.07
C ARG A 656 -12.28 -22.69 3.02
N ALA A 657 -11.44 -23.01 4.01
CA ALA A 657 -11.76 -24.01 5.02
C ALA A 657 -12.99 -23.61 5.85
N ASP A 658 -13.08 -22.35 6.27
CA ASP A 658 -14.21 -21.84 7.06
C ASP A 658 -15.52 -21.79 6.27
N ARG A 659 -15.47 -21.37 4.99
CA ARG A 659 -16.63 -21.42 4.07
C ARG A 659 -17.14 -22.86 3.89
N PHE A 660 -16.22 -23.82 3.71
CA PHE A 660 -16.57 -25.23 3.57
C PHE A 660 -17.25 -25.77 4.84
N ARG A 661 -16.67 -25.49 6.02
CA ARG A 661 -17.24 -25.86 7.32
C ARG A 661 -18.65 -25.28 7.51
N SER A 662 -18.85 -24.01 7.17
CA SER A 662 -20.14 -23.34 7.31
C SER A 662 -21.20 -23.91 6.35
N ALA A 663 -20.83 -24.21 5.11
CA ALA A 663 -21.73 -24.85 4.14
C ALA A 663 -22.19 -26.24 4.61
N LEU A 664 -21.27 -27.04 5.17
CA LEU A 664 -21.59 -28.35 5.75
C LEU A 664 -22.60 -28.25 6.90
N LEU A 665 -22.38 -27.34 7.86
CA LEU A 665 -23.27 -27.17 9.02
C LEU A 665 -24.68 -26.73 8.61
N ASN A 666 -24.79 -25.88 7.60
CA ASN A 666 -26.09 -25.43 7.07
C ASN A 666 -26.84 -26.58 6.39
N SER A 667 -26.16 -27.41 5.58
CA SER A 667 -26.76 -28.58 4.94
C SER A 667 -27.26 -29.60 5.96
N ILE A 668 -26.46 -29.88 7.00
CA ILE A 668 -26.84 -30.81 8.08
C ILE A 668 -28.09 -30.31 8.81
N SER A 669 -28.17 -29.02 9.09
CA SER A 669 -29.30 -28.42 9.81
C SER A 669 -30.60 -28.52 9.01
N HIS A 670 -30.55 -28.34 7.69
CA HIS A 670 -31.72 -28.47 6.82
C HIS A 670 -32.24 -29.91 6.77
N ASP A 671 -31.34 -30.87 6.57
CA ASP A 671 -31.71 -32.28 6.38
C ASP A 671 -32.19 -32.96 7.67
N LEU A 672 -31.84 -32.42 8.86
CA LEU A 672 -32.42 -32.82 10.14
C LEU A 672 -33.80 -32.19 10.40
N ARG A 673 -34.02 -30.96 9.94
CA ARG A 673 -35.26 -30.21 10.23
C ARG A 673 -36.47 -30.83 9.55
N THR A 674 -36.34 -31.24 8.28
CA THR A 674 -37.45 -31.81 7.50
C THR A 674 -38.09 -33.06 8.13
N PRO A 675 -37.35 -34.15 8.44
CA PRO A 675 -37.93 -35.32 9.09
C PRO A 675 -38.49 -35.00 10.49
N LEU A 676 -37.81 -34.12 11.23
CA LEU A 676 -38.27 -33.68 12.55
C LEU A 676 -39.60 -32.93 12.48
N SER A 677 -39.80 -32.06 11.49
CA SER A 677 -41.07 -31.37 11.24
C SER A 677 -42.19 -32.34 10.90
N THR A 678 -41.93 -33.40 10.12
CA THR A 678 -42.92 -34.44 9.82
C THR A 678 -43.33 -35.22 11.07
N VAL A 679 -42.35 -35.63 11.90
CA VAL A 679 -42.62 -36.31 13.17
C VAL A 679 -43.45 -35.42 14.11
N LEU A 680 -43.08 -34.15 14.25
CA LEU A 680 -43.83 -33.19 15.06
C LEU A 680 -45.25 -32.98 14.52
N GLY A 681 -45.43 -32.73 13.22
CA GLY A 681 -46.75 -32.53 12.63
C GLY A 681 -47.68 -33.75 12.77
N ALA A 682 -47.16 -34.94 12.50
CA ALA A 682 -47.93 -36.18 12.65
C ALA A 682 -48.27 -36.47 14.13
N SER A 683 -47.33 -36.23 15.05
CA SER A 683 -47.56 -36.42 16.48
C SER A 683 -48.57 -35.41 17.07
N SER A 684 -48.47 -34.12 16.72
CA SER A 684 -49.45 -33.10 17.09
C SER A 684 -50.84 -33.43 16.56
N THR A 685 -50.95 -33.89 15.31
CA THR A 685 -52.24 -34.30 14.71
C THR A 685 -52.87 -35.47 15.48
N LEU A 686 -52.06 -36.44 15.91
CA LEU A 686 -52.51 -37.55 16.75
C LEU A 686 -52.93 -37.10 18.16
N ILE A 687 -52.26 -36.10 18.73
CA ILE A 687 -52.60 -35.55 20.06
C ILE A 687 -53.91 -34.76 20.01
N ASP A 688 -54.03 -33.84 19.06
CA ASP A 688 -55.14 -32.88 19.00
C ASP A 688 -56.43 -33.49 18.43
N TYR A 689 -56.30 -34.33 17.40
CA TYR A 689 -57.44 -34.90 16.65
C TYR A 689 -57.55 -36.42 16.75
N GLY A 690 -56.67 -37.10 17.51
CA GLY A 690 -56.61 -38.56 17.56
C GLY A 690 -57.94 -39.26 17.83
N LYS A 691 -58.83 -38.66 18.61
CA LYS A 691 -60.16 -39.22 18.94
C LYS A 691 -61.17 -39.15 17.78
N THR A 692 -61.02 -38.18 16.87
CA THR A 692 -61.90 -37.97 15.72
C THR A 692 -61.35 -38.57 14.41
N LEU A 693 -60.07 -38.96 14.39
CA LEU A 693 -59.44 -39.62 13.24
C LEU A 693 -59.89 -41.07 13.09
N THR A 694 -60.06 -41.49 11.82
CA THR A 694 -60.33 -42.88 11.47
C THR A 694 -59.16 -43.79 11.87
N PRO A 695 -59.41 -45.08 12.15
CA PRO A 695 -58.34 -46.03 12.50
C PRO A 695 -57.24 -46.12 11.44
N ALA A 696 -57.60 -46.00 10.15
CA ALA A 696 -56.65 -46.03 9.04
C ALA A 696 -55.70 -44.82 9.05
N VAL A 697 -56.22 -43.59 9.23
CA VAL A 697 -55.40 -42.37 9.28
C VAL A 697 -54.50 -42.36 10.51
N ARG A 698 -54.98 -42.90 11.64
CA ARG A 698 -54.18 -43.02 12.85
C ARG A 698 -53.00 -43.98 12.68
N ALA A 699 -53.23 -45.10 12.02
CA ALA A 699 -52.18 -46.06 11.68
C ALA A 699 -51.14 -45.45 10.74
N ASP A 700 -51.58 -44.70 9.73
CA ASP A 700 -50.72 -44.01 8.76
C ASP A 700 -49.82 -42.95 9.42
N LEU A 701 -50.38 -42.10 10.28
CA LEU A 701 -49.60 -41.10 11.04
C LEU A 701 -48.58 -41.76 11.99
N THR A 702 -48.96 -42.87 12.65
CA THR A 702 -48.06 -43.60 13.55
C THR A 702 -46.93 -44.27 12.75
N LEU A 703 -47.24 -44.81 11.58
CA LEU A 703 -46.26 -45.39 10.66
C LEU A 703 -45.27 -44.32 10.17
N SER A 704 -45.77 -43.16 9.75
CA SER A 704 -44.96 -42.03 9.29
C SER A 704 -43.99 -41.52 10.37
N ILE A 705 -44.44 -41.41 11.63
CA ILE A 705 -43.57 -41.06 12.77
C ILE A 705 -42.44 -42.08 12.93
N ARG A 706 -42.76 -43.37 12.90
CA ARG A 706 -41.76 -44.44 13.05
C ARG A 706 -40.74 -44.39 11.91
N GLU A 707 -41.20 -44.27 10.67
CA GLU A 707 -40.34 -44.25 9.49
C GLU A 707 -39.38 -43.06 9.48
N GLU A 708 -39.88 -41.86 9.80
CA GLU A 708 -39.03 -40.65 9.88
C GLU A 708 -38.08 -40.69 11.08
N ALA A 709 -38.49 -41.24 12.23
CA ALA A 709 -37.62 -41.41 13.38
C ALA A 709 -36.48 -42.42 13.10
N GLU A 710 -36.80 -43.55 12.47
CA GLU A 710 -35.80 -44.53 12.05
C GLU A 710 -34.85 -43.93 10.98
N ARG A 711 -35.38 -43.10 10.09
CA ARG A 711 -34.59 -42.37 9.08
C ARG A 711 -33.63 -41.37 9.72
N LEU A 712 -34.10 -40.58 10.69
CA LEU A 712 -33.27 -39.64 11.44
C LEU A 712 -32.16 -40.36 12.21
N ASN A 713 -32.47 -41.50 12.84
CA ASN A 713 -31.48 -42.31 13.55
C ASN A 713 -30.37 -42.84 12.62
N ARG A 714 -30.74 -43.32 11.42
CA ARG A 714 -29.75 -43.71 10.40
C ARG A 714 -28.90 -42.52 9.95
N TYR A 715 -29.51 -41.35 9.76
CA TYR A 715 -28.81 -40.13 9.35
C TYR A 715 -27.77 -39.68 10.38
N VAL A 716 -28.14 -39.65 11.66
CA VAL A 716 -27.24 -39.31 12.77
C VAL A 716 -26.10 -40.34 12.87
N GLY A 717 -26.40 -41.63 12.74
CA GLY A 717 -25.38 -42.68 12.69
C GLY A 717 -24.35 -42.45 11.58
N ASN A 718 -24.82 -42.23 10.36
CA ASN A 718 -23.95 -41.95 9.20
C ASN A 718 -23.09 -40.69 9.41
N LEU A 719 -23.62 -39.65 10.05
CA LEU A 719 -22.89 -38.42 10.35
C LEU A 719 -21.80 -38.64 11.41
N LEU A 720 -22.09 -39.44 12.45
CA LEU A 720 -21.10 -39.81 13.46
C LEU A 720 -19.99 -40.68 12.89
N ASP A 721 -20.32 -41.62 12.00
CA ASP A 721 -19.32 -42.44 11.32
C ASP A 721 -18.42 -41.59 10.42
N MET A 722 -19.00 -40.61 9.72
CA MET A 722 -18.26 -39.65 8.89
C MET A 722 -17.31 -38.77 9.70
N THR A 723 -17.76 -38.23 10.84
CA THR A 723 -16.91 -37.39 11.71
C THR A 723 -15.76 -38.19 12.35
N ARG A 724 -15.99 -39.48 12.67
CA ARG A 724 -14.94 -40.39 13.15
C ARG A 724 -13.89 -40.70 12.07
N LEU A 725 -14.33 -40.87 10.82
CA LEU A 725 -13.45 -41.06 9.66
C LEU A 725 -12.59 -39.81 9.40
N GLU A 726 -13.15 -38.60 9.42
CA GLU A 726 -12.39 -37.35 9.19
C GLU A 726 -11.41 -37.02 10.30
N GLY A 727 -11.79 -37.28 11.56
CA GLY A 727 -10.92 -37.03 12.70
C GLY A 727 -9.79 -38.05 12.87
N GLY A 728 -9.68 -39.05 11.99
CA GLY A 728 -8.74 -40.17 12.15
C GLY A 728 -8.98 -41.00 13.42
N ALA A 729 -10.17 -40.85 14.03
CA ALA A 729 -10.51 -41.44 15.34
C ALA A 729 -11.12 -42.84 15.22
N LEU A 730 -11.29 -43.36 14.00
CA LEU A 730 -11.81 -44.70 13.75
C LEU A 730 -10.81 -45.76 14.22
N ARG A 731 -11.11 -46.45 15.32
CA ARG A 731 -10.33 -47.59 15.81
C ARG A 731 -10.86 -48.88 15.18
N LEU A 732 -10.11 -49.42 14.22
CA LEU A 732 -10.44 -50.68 13.56
C LEU A 732 -10.19 -51.87 14.50
N ARG A 733 -11.19 -52.72 14.69
CA ARG A 733 -11.04 -54.02 15.36
C ARG A 733 -10.84 -55.09 14.30
N THR A 734 -9.62 -55.17 13.78
CA THR A 734 -9.31 -56.13 12.72
C THR A 734 -9.14 -57.55 13.27
N ASP A 735 -9.84 -58.50 12.66
CA ASP A 735 -9.75 -59.93 12.95
C ASP A 735 -9.79 -60.75 11.65
N TRP A 736 -9.41 -62.02 11.72
CA TRP A 736 -9.53 -62.97 10.63
C TRP A 736 -11.00 -63.26 10.35
N THR A 737 -11.49 -62.71 9.25
CA THR A 737 -12.92 -62.72 8.92
C THR A 737 -13.15 -63.51 7.63
N ASP A 738 -14.11 -64.42 7.66
CA ASP A 738 -14.65 -65.04 6.45
C ASP A 738 -15.63 -64.07 5.79
N VAL A 739 -15.34 -63.66 4.55
CA VAL A 739 -16.18 -62.72 3.81
C VAL A 739 -17.61 -63.27 3.62
N ARG A 740 -17.79 -64.59 3.59
CA ARG A 740 -19.11 -65.23 3.42
C ARG A 740 -20.02 -64.98 4.61
N ASP A 741 -19.47 -65.01 5.82
CA ASP A 741 -20.24 -64.75 7.04
C ASP A 741 -20.75 -63.31 7.03
N VAL A 742 -19.93 -62.37 6.59
CA VAL A 742 -20.29 -60.96 6.48
C VAL A 742 -21.33 -60.73 5.39
N LEU A 743 -21.16 -61.35 4.22
CA LEU A 743 -22.13 -61.31 3.12
C LEU A 743 -23.48 -61.91 3.51
N GLY A 744 -23.46 -63.02 4.26
CA GLY A 744 -24.64 -63.65 4.84
C GLY A 744 -25.36 -62.72 5.83
N ALA A 745 -24.63 -62.16 6.80
CA ALA A 745 -25.17 -61.23 7.78
C ALA A 745 -25.78 -59.97 7.12
N ALA A 746 -25.08 -59.39 6.14
CA ALA A 746 -25.57 -58.24 5.41
C ALA A 746 -26.84 -58.54 4.60
N ALA A 747 -26.90 -59.71 3.95
CA ALA A 747 -28.08 -60.16 3.21
C ALA A 747 -29.28 -60.36 4.14
N ASP A 748 -29.09 -60.99 5.30
CA ASP A 748 -30.15 -61.20 6.29
C ASP A 748 -30.67 -59.87 6.85
N ARG A 749 -29.78 -58.88 7.02
CA ARG A 749 -30.12 -57.54 7.50
C ARG A 749 -30.98 -56.75 6.52
N VAL A 750 -30.79 -56.92 5.21
CA VAL A 750 -31.60 -56.25 4.18
C VAL A 750 -32.81 -57.07 3.73
N ALA A 751 -32.95 -58.32 4.17
CA ALA A 751 -33.97 -59.27 3.68
C ALA A 751 -35.40 -58.70 3.70
N ARG A 752 -35.80 -58.00 4.78
CA ARG A 752 -37.14 -57.39 4.90
C ARG A 752 -37.38 -56.24 3.91
N ARG A 753 -36.32 -55.62 3.39
CA ARG A 753 -36.38 -54.46 2.48
C ARG A 753 -36.28 -54.86 1.01
N LEU A 754 -35.90 -56.10 0.69
CA LEU A 754 -35.84 -56.59 -0.68
C LEU A 754 -37.20 -56.50 -1.40
N GLY A 755 -38.30 -56.73 -0.66
CA GLY A 755 -39.64 -56.78 -1.24
C GLY A 755 -39.77 -57.95 -2.20
N GLY A 756 -40.11 -57.69 -3.46
CA GLY A 756 -40.20 -58.69 -4.54
C GLY A 756 -38.89 -58.99 -5.28
N ARG A 757 -37.78 -58.32 -4.93
CA ARG A 757 -36.49 -58.45 -5.63
C ARG A 757 -35.80 -59.77 -5.28
N ALA A 758 -35.21 -60.42 -6.27
CA ALA A 758 -34.47 -61.66 -6.07
C ALA A 758 -33.00 -61.36 -5.73
N LEU A 759 -32.56 -61.70 -4.51
CA LEU A 759 -31.16 -61.64 -4.11
C LEU A 759 -30.48 -62.98 -4.39
N THR A 760 -29.59 -63.00 -5.38
CA THR A 760 -28.78 -64.18 -5.74
C THR A 760 -27.37 -64.08 -5.17
N ARG A 761 -26.81 -65.22 -4.75
CA ARG A 761 -25.49 -65.33 -4.12
C ARG A 761 -24.61 -66.22 -4.99
N ASP A 762 -23.46 -65.70 -5.44
CA ASP A 762 -22.52 -66.43 -6.30
C ASP A 762 -21.09 -66.34 -5.76
N TYR A 763 -20.69 -67.33 -4.97
CA TYR A 763 -19.32 -67.43 -4.47
C TYR A 763 -18.96 -68.88 -4.15
N PRO A 764 -17.66 -69.24 -4.25
CA PRO A 764 -17.21 -70.61 -4.04
C PRO A 764 -17.37 -71.05 -2.57
N ALA A 765 -17.38 -72.37 -2.38
CA ALA A 765 -17.51 -73.00 -1.06
C ALA A 765 -16.30 -72.76 -0.14
N GLU A 766 -15.19 -72.24 -0.66
CA GLU A 766 -14.01 -71.87 0.11
C GLU A 766 -13.45 -70.54 -0.41
N LEU A 767 -13.19 -69.60 0.50
CA LEU A 767 -12.53 -68.32 0.27
C LEU A 767 -11.48 -68.09 1.35
N SER A 768 -10.41 -67.39 1.01
CA SER A 768 -9.32 -66.99 1.89
C SER A 768 -9.83 -66.00 2.93
N LEU A 769 -9.35 -66.12 4.17
CA LEU A 769 -9.68 -65.17 5.22
C LEU A 769 -9.00 -63.82 4.96
N VAL A 770 -9.71 -62.74 5.30
CA VAL A 770 -9.21 -61.37 5.21
C VAL A 770 -9.12 -60.77 6.61
N ARG A 771 -8.11 -59.91 6.84
CA ARG A 771 -7.91 -59.27 8.14
C ARG A 771 -8.57 -57.89 8.15
N VAL A 772 -9.82 -57.85 8.58
CA VAL A 772 -10.70 -56.68 8.50
C VAL A 772 -11.54 -56.53 9.76
N ASP A 773 -12.19 -55.39 9.94
CA ASP A 773 -13.26 -55.25 10.94
C ASP A 773 -14.57 -55.75 10.32
N GLY A 774 -14.98 -56.96 10.69
CA GLY A 774 -16.17 -57.61 10.12
C GLY A 774 -17.45 -56.77 10.28
N SER A 775 -17.58 -55.99 11.35
CA SER A 775 -18.76 -55.15 11.60
C SER A 775 -18.81 -53.94 10.67
N LEU A 776 -17.67 -53.30 10.43
CA LEU A 776 -17.57 -52.17 9.48
C LEU A 776 -17.70 -52.65 8.03
N LEU A 777 -17.18 -53.84 7.72
CA LEU A 777 -17.36 -54.45 6.41
C LEU A 777 -18.83 -54.80 6.15
N GLU A 778 -19.54 -55.40 7.12
CA GLU A 778 -20.98 -55.63 7.05
C GLU A 778 -21.71 -54.32 6.77
N GLN A 779 -21.38 -53.26 7.50
CA GLN A 779 -22.02 -51.96 7.35
C GLN A 779 -21.75 -51.32 5.98
N ALA A 780 -20.53 -51.46 5.43
CA ALA A 780 -20.22 -51.02 4.07
C ALA A 780 -21.06 -51.78 3.02
N ILE A 781 -21.19 -53.10 3.17
CA ILE A 781 -21.99 -53.95 2.27
C ILE A 781 -23.48 -53.61 2.37
N VAL A 782 -24.01 -53.42 3.59
CA VAL A 782 -25.40 -52.99 3.81
C VAL A 782 -25.67 -51.65 3.13
N ASN A 783 -24.76 -50.68 3.24
CA ASN A 783 -24.91 -49.38 2.56
C ASN A 783 -24.97 -49.53 1.02
N ILE A 784 -24.21 -50.47 0.46
CA ILE A 784 -24.23 -50.74 -0.99
C ILE A 784 -25.52 -51.47 -1.38
N LEU A 785 -25.96 -52.47 -0.62
CA LEU A 785 -27.22 -53.20 -0.84
C LEU A 785 -28.44 -52.28 -0.70
N GLU A 786 -28.44 -51.35 0.26
CA GLU A 786 -29.51 -50.36 0.41
C GLU A 786 -29.60 -49.45 -0.82
N ASN A 787 -28.47 -49.06 -1.42
CA ASN A 787 -28.46 -48.33 -2.69
C ASN A 787 -28.97 -49.20 -3.85
N ALA A 788 -28.51 -50.45 -3.95
CA ALA A 788 -29.00 -51.39 -4.97
C ALA A 788 -30.53 -51.56 -4.89
N ILE A 789 -31.09 -51.71 -3.69
CA ILE A 789 -32.54 -51.81 -3.47
C ILE A 789 -33.26 -50.50 -3.85
N ALA A 790 -32.70 -49.35 -3.47
CA ALA A 790 -33.31 -48.05 -3.71
C ALA A 790 -33.37 -47.68 -5.20
N TYR A 791 -32.37 -48.08 -5.98
CA TYR A 791 -32.26 -47.72 -7.40
C TYR A 791 -32.68 -48.83 -8.37
N SER A 792 -33.14 -49.97 -7.85
CA SER A 792 -33.62 -51.10 -8.65
C SER A 792 -35.15 -51.23 -8.66
N PRO A 793 -35.75 -51.63 -9.79
CA PRO A 793 -37.18 -51.99 -9.88
C PRO A 793 -37.61 -53.07 -8.87
N ALA A 794 -38.91 -53.17 -8.57
CA ALA A 794 -39.45 -54.05 -7.53
C ALA A 794 -39.28 -55.57 -7.78
N GLU A 795 -39.07 -55.98 -9.04
CA GLU A 795 -38.85 -57.38 -9.46
C GLU A 795 -37.42 -57.62 -9.99
N ALA A 796 -36.52 -56.66 -9.82
CA ALA A 796 -35.15 -56.76 -10.32
C ALA A 796 -34.31 -57.79 -9.57
N ARG A 797 -33.30 -58.34 -10.27
CA ARG A 797 -32.27 -59.18 -9.64
C ARG A 797 -31.20 -58.29 -9.00
N ILE A 798 -30.81 -58.66 -7.78
CA ILE A 798 -29.59 -58.17 -7.14
C ILE A 798 -28.68 -59.37 -6.96
N GLU A 799 -27.44 -59.26 -7.42
CA GLU A 799 -26.44 -60.32 -7.33
C GLU A 799 -25.32 -59.91 -6.38
N MET A 800 -25.02 -60.80 -5.44
CA MET A 800 -23.92 -60.68 -4.51
C MET A 800 -22.93 -61.80 -4.80
N ALA A 801 -21.83 -61.45 -5.44
CA ALA A 801 -20.79 -62.39 -5.80
C ALA A 801 -19.50 -62.15 -5.02
N ALA A 802 -18.72 -63.19 -4.80
CA ALA A 802 -17.36 -63.06 -4.29
C ALA A 802 -16.44 -64.07 -4.94
N TYR A 803 -15.26 -63.62 -5.32
CA TYR A 803 -14.24 -64.44 -5.96
C TYR A 803 -12.86 -64.01 -5.52
N GLU A 804 -11.85 -64.79 -5.85
CA GLU A 804 -10.47 -64.47 -5.54
C GLU A 804 -9.69 -64.07 -6.79
N ASP A 805 -8.90 -63.00 -6.68
CA ASP A 805 -7.80 -62.73 -7.60
C ASP A 805 -6.45 -63.20 -6.98
N ARG A 806 -5.32 -62.91 -7.62
CA ARG A 806 -4.00 -63.36 -7.12
C ARG A 806 -3.62 -62.80 -5.74
N ALA A 807 -4.15 -61.64 -5.35
CA ALA A 807 -3.75 -60.93 -4.14
C ALA A 807 -4.92 -60.53 -3.22
N ASN A 808 -6.17 -60.62 -3.69
CA ASN A 808 -7.34 -60.10 -3.00
C ASN A 808 -8.50 -61.10 -3.01
N VAL A 809 -9.38 -60.97 -2.02
CA VAL A 809 -10.77 -61.42 -2.08
C VAL A 809 -11.59 -60.25 -2.61
N VAL A 810 -12.32 -60.47 -3.69
CA VAL A 810 -13.11 -59.46 -4.39
C VAL A 810 -14.60 -59.75 -4.18
N ILE A 811 -15.34 -58.74 -3.73
CA ILE A 811 -16.79 -58.77 -3.56
C ILE A 811 -17.39 -57.93 -4.69
N SER A 812 -18.37 -58.47 -5.40
CA SER A 812 -19.16 -57.78 -6.42
C SER A 812 -20.62 -57.70 -5.96
N ILE A 813 -21.20 -56.52 -5.98
CA ILE A 813 -22.64 -56.31 -5.76
C ILE A 813 -23.20 -55.66 -7.01
N GLU A 814 -24.13 -56.35 -7.65
CA GLU A 814 -24.69 -55.98 -8.94
C GLU A 814 -26.19 -55.79 -8.85
N ASP A 815 -26.67 -54.73 -9.48
CA ASP A 815 -28.09 -54.41 -9.56
C ASP A 815 -28.52 -54.15 -11.00
N GLU A 816 -29.78 -54.43 -11.30
CA GLU A 816 -30.41 -54.17 -12.61
C GLU A 816 -31.14 -52.82 -12.63
N GLY A 817 -30.67 -51.86 -11.84
CA GLY A 817 -31.23 -50.52 -11.75
C GLY A 817 -30.97 -49.65 -12.98
N ARG A 818 -31.27 -48.36 -12.86
CA ARG A 818 -31.09 -47.38 -13.95
C ARG A 818 -29.64 -47.16 -14.39
N GLY A 819 -28.67 -47.58 -13.58
CA GLY A 819 -27.24 -47.31 -13.78
C GLY A 819 -26.82 -45.88 -13.45
N ILE A 820 -25.52 -45.64 -13.51
CA ILE A 820 -24.84 -44.37 -13.26
C ILE A 820 -24.22 -43.92 -14.59
N ALA A 821 -24.44 -42.66 -14.96
CA ALA A 821 -23.81 -42.08 -16.15
C ALA A 821 -22.28 -42.10 -16.01
N THR A 822 -21.56 -42.40 -17.11
CA THR A 822 -20.09 -42.54 -17.09
C THR A 822 -19.37 -41.31 -16.54
N ALA A 823 -19.89 -40.11 -16.81
CA ALA A 823 -19.34 -38.84 -16.30
C ALA A 823 -19.45 -38.68 -14.77
N GLU A 824 -20.32 -39.44 -14.11
CA GLU A 824 -20.57 -39.35 -12.67
C GLU A 824 -19.91 -40.51 -11.89
N LEU A 825 -19.35 -41.53 -12.56
CA LEU A 825 -18.72 -42.70 -11.93
C LEU A 825 -17.58 -42.34 -10.96
N GLU A 826 -16.73 -41.38 -11.31
CA GLU A 826 -15.65 -40.93 -10.42
C GLU A 826 -16.18 -40.16 -9.20
N ARG A 827 -17.40 -39.63 -9.30
CA ARG A 827 -17.99 -38.68 -8.37
C ARG A 827 -19.03 -39.31 -7.44
N VAL A 828 -19.46 -40.55 -7.69
CA VAL A 828 -20.49 -41.21 -6.86
C VAL A 828 -20.03 -41.51 -5.44
N PHE A 829 -18.72 -41.46 -5.19
CA PHE A 829 -18.13 -41.57 -3.85
C PHE A 829 -17.84 -40.21 -3.20
N GLU A 830 -18.14 -39.09 -3.88
CA GLU A 830 -18.05 -37.74 -3.29
C GLU A 830 -19.14 -37.54 -2.23
N LYS A 831 -18.80 -36.77 -1.18
CA LYS A 831 -19.69 -36.52 -0.05
C LYS A 831 -20.87 -35.64 -0.47
N PHE A 832 -22.07 -35.94 0.03
CA PHE A 832 -23.30 -35.15 -0.18
C PHE A 832 -23.73 -35.01 -1.65
N ARG A 833 -23.14 -35.80 -2.55
CA ARG A 833 -23.46 -35.79 -3.98
C ARG A 833 -24.75 -36.59 -4.20
N ARG A 834 -25.74 -35.96 -4.84
CA ARG A 834 -27.00 -36.58 -5.29
C ARG A 834 -27.13 -36.44 -6.80
N MET A 835 -27.77 -37.41 -7.44
CA MET A 835 -28.12 -37.38 -8.87
C MET A 835 -29.61 -36.99 -9.01
N GLU A 836 -29.95 -36.07 -9.91
CA GLU A 836 -31.29 -35.46 -10.05
C GLU A 836 -32.45 -36.45 -10.40
N GLU A 837 -33.70 -35.96 -10.21
CA GLU A 837 -34.98 -36.64 -9.88
C GLU A 837 -35.91 -36.99 -11.09
N PRO A 838 -37.05 -37.76 -10.98
CA PRO A 838 -38.12 -37.60 -9.97
C PRO A 838 -38.73 -38.85 -9.29
N SER A 839 -39.27 -38.57 -8.08
CA SER A 839 -40.33 -39.22 -7.29
C SER A 839 -40.19 -40.70 -6.90
N ASP A 840 -39.65 -40.94 -5.69
CA ASP A 840 -40.39 -41.71 -4.68
C ASP A 840 -39.85 -41.45 -3.27
N ARG A 841 -40.72 -41.60 -2.26
CA ARG A 841 -40.56 -41.18 -0.85
C ARG A 841 -39.42 -41.81 -0.03
N ASN A 842 -38.43 -42.43 -0.66
CA ASN A 842 -37.42 -43.28 0.00
C ASN A 842 -35.95 -42.83 -0.26
N GLN A 843 -35.63 -41.56 -0.01
CA GLN A 843 -34.32 -40.99 -0.39
C GLN A 843 -33.35 -40.75 0.80
N GLY A 844 -32.09 -41.20 0.64
CA GLY A 844 -30.99 -41.12 1.61
C GLY A 844 -30.11 -39.86 1.53
N ALA A 845 -29.15 -39.73 2.46
CA ALA A 845 -28.31 -38.55 2.68
C ALA A 845 -27.22 -38.26 1.62
N GLY A 846 -27.01 -39.14 0.63
CA GLY A 846 -25.83 -39.06 -0.24
C GLY A 846 -24.49 -39.35 0.48
N LEU A 847 -24.55 -39.99 1.65
CA LEU A 847 -23.37 -40.33 2.47
C LEU A 847 -23.01 -41.82 2.44
N GLY A 848 -23.91 -42.70 1.99
CA GLY A 848 -23.74 -44.15 2.10
C GLY A 848 -22.50 -44.67 1.36
N LEU A 849 -22.31 -44.29 0.09
CA LEU A 849 -21.16 -44.72 -0.72
C LEU A 849 -19.84 -44.08 -0.24
N SER A 850 -19.86 -42.81 0.19
CA SER A 850 -18.66 -42.16 0.74
C SER A 850 -18.21 -42.79 2.06
N ILE A 851 -19.15 -43.23 2.91
CA ILE A 851 -18.85 -43.95 4.16
C ILE A 851 -18.35 -45.37 3.85
N ALA A 852 -19.01 -46.09 2.94
CA ALA A 852 -18.55 -47.41 2.50
C ALA A 852 -17.12 -47.33 1.97
N LYS A 853 -16.81 -46.34 1.12
CA LYS A 853 -15.44 -46.08 0.66
C LYS A 853 -14.49 -45.78 1.81
N GLY A 854 -14.88 -44.92 2.75
CA GLY A 854 -14.06 -44.61 3.94
C GLY A 854 -13.73 -45.84 4.79
N PHE A 855 -14.69 -46.74 5.00
CA PHE A 855 -14.46 -47.99 5.73
C PHE A 855 -13.54 -48.95 4.96
N ILE A 856 -13.77 -49.14 3.67
CA ILE A 856 -12.94 -50.02 2.83
C ILE A 856 -11.50 -49.48 2.75
N ASP A 857 -11.33 -48.18 2.49
CA ASP A 857 -10.02 -47.53 2.43
C ASP A 857 -9.29 -47.63 3.78
N ALA A 858 -9.99 -47.44 4.91
CA ALA A 858 -9.43 -47.59 6.25
C ALA A 858 -8.95 -49.02 6.54
N MET A 859 -9.63 -50.03 6.00
CA MET A 859 -9.24 -51.44 6.09
C MET A 859 -8.15 -51.84 5.08
N GLY A 860 -7.61 -50.91 4.30
CA GLY A 860 -6.58 -51.18 3.29
C GLY A 860 -7.10 -51.84 2.01
N GLY A 861 -8.42 -51.87 1.82
CA GLY A 861 -9.06 -52.33 0.60
C GLY A 861 -9.21 -51.25 -0.45
N ARG A 862 -9.90 -51.57 -1.54
CA ARG A 862 -10.31 -50.62 -2.58
C ARG A 862 -11.77 -50.84 -2.95
N ILE A 863 -12.49 -49.77 -3.27
CA ILE A 863 -13.85 -49.83 -3.80
C ILE A 863 -13.92 -49.11 -5.15
N ALA A 864 -14.68 -49.66 -6.09
CA ALA A 864 -14.91 -49.07 -7.41
C ALA A 864 -16.35 -49.31 -7.87
N ALA A 865 -16.84 -48.46 -8.76
CA ALA A 865 -18.14 -48.61 -9.42
C ALA A 865 -17.93 -48.78 -10.93
N ALA A 866 -18.66 -49.72 -11.52
CA ALA A 866 -18.77 -49.90 -12.96
C ALA A 866 -20.25 -49.82 -13.34
N SER A 867 -20.59 -48.90 -14.23
CA SER A 867 -21.96 -48.69 -14.71
C SER A 867 -21.97 -47.78 -15.95
N PRO A 868 -22.91 -47.95 -16.88
CA PRO A 868 -23.84 -49.09 -16.98
C PRO A 868 -23.12 -50.39 -17.37
N ILE A 869 -23.66 -51.54 -16.96
CA ILE A 869 -23.07 -52.86 -17.21
C ILE A 869 -23.77 -53.64 -18.34
N HIS A 870 -25.11 -53.75 -18.31
CA HIS A 870 -25.90 -54.56 -19.24
C HIS A 870 -26.81 -53.66 -20.07
N ASP A 871 -26.56 -53.54 -21.38
CA ASP A 871 -27.38 -52.79 -22.34
C ASP A 871 -27.75 -51.36 -21.88
N GLY A 872 -26.80 -50.66 -21.24
CA GLY A 872 -27.00 -49.30 -20.74
C GLY A 872 -27.71 -49.20 -19.38
N LYS A 873 -27.87 -50.32 -18.66
CA LYS A 873 -28.50 -50.39 -17.33
C LYS A 873 -27.62 -51.11 -16.31
N GLY A 874 -28.00 -50.97 -15.03
CA GLY A 874 -27.40 -51.65 -13.89
C GLY A 874 -26.11 -51.04 -13.38
N THR A 875 -25.79 -51.33 -12.12
CA THR A 875 -24.57 -50.88 -11.45
C THR A 875 -23.86 -52.06 -10.82
N ARG A 876 -22.54 -52.11 -10.96
CA ARG A 876 -21.66 -53.06 -10.27
C ARG A 876 -20.73 -52.32 -9.33
N ILE A 877 -20.79 -52.63 -8.04
CA ILE A 877 -19.84 -52.15 -7.04
C ILE A 877 -18.86 -53.27 -6.71
N LEU A 878 -17.57 -52.99 -6.86
CA LEU A 878 -16.48 -53.91 -6.60
C LEU A 878 -15.72 -53.48 -5.36
N ILE A 879 -15.55 -54.37 -4.40
CA ILE A 879 -14.68 -54.20 -3.23
C ILE A 879 -13.55 -55.21 -3.33
N SER A 880 -12.30 -54.77 -3.28
CA SER A 880 -11.11 -55.62 -3.25
C SER A 880 -10.45 -55.53 -1.88
N LEU A 881 -10.37 -56.66 -1.17
CA LEU A 881 -9.73 -56.76 0.14
C LEU A 881 -8.45 -57.62 0.03
N PRO A 882 -7.29 -57.13 0.48
CA PRO A 882 -6.05 -57.89 0.38
C PRO A 882 -6.13 -59.20 1.18
N LYS A 883 -5.69 -60.29 0.54
CA LYS A 883 -5.51 -61.58 1.23
C LYS A 883 -4.45 -61.39 2.30
N ALA A 884 -4.79 -61.70 3.54
CA ALA A 884 -3.80 -61.84 4.59
C ALA A 884 -3.39 -63.32 4.60
N VAL A 885 -2.10 -63.61 4.46
CA VAL A 885 -1.62 -65.00 4.57
C VAL A 885 -1.65 -65.38 6.05
N ALA A 886 -2.59 -66.25 6.44
CA ALA A 886 -2.51 -66.91 7.73
C ALA A 886 -1.33 -67.88 7.66
N THR A 887 -0.24 -67.63 8.39
CA THR A 887 0.81 -68.63 8.56
C THR A 887 0.15 -69.86 9.17
N PRO A 888 0.13 -71.02 8.50
CA PRO A 888 -0.56 -72.18 9.02
C PRO A 888 0.05 -72.63 10.35
N HIS A 889 -0.79 -73.00 11.32
CA HIS A 889 -0.37 -73.46 12.65
C HIS A 889 0.60 -74.66 12.66
N HIS A 890 0.86 -75.32 11.53
CA HIS A 890 1.84 -76.41 11.42
C HIS A 890 3.28 -75.93 11.14
N LEU A 891 3.50 -74.62 11.02
CA LEU A 891 4.82 -73.98 10.89
C LEU A 891 5.18 -73.08 12.09
N LEU A 892 4.37 -73.13 13.16
CA LEU A 892 4.69 -72.65 14.52
C LEU A 892 4.83 -73.86 15.44
#